data_AF-A0A543EGX0-F1
#
_entry.id   AF-A0A543EGX0-F1
#
_cell.length_a   1.000
_cell.length_b   1.000
_cell.length_c   1.000
_cell.angle_alpha   90.00
_cell.angle_beta   90.00
_cell.angle_gamma   90.00
#
_symmetry.space_group_name_H-M   'P 1'
#
loop_
_entity.id
_entity.type
_entity.pdbx_description
1 polymer ?
#
loop_
_entity_poly.entity_id
_entity_poly.type
_entity_poly.pdbx_seq_one_letter_code
_entity_poly.pdbx_strand_id
1 'polypeptide(L)'
;MKKITVGALLLSMMFTGVKAQSLKSPDGKFEMNFQLKEGVPYYNLKYNGAVVVEDSKLGLRLFKDTAIKFASEIAKPEDAKYDLNNGFAKTDEKRDFKNETWQPVLGEKKNYINHYNELAVTLNQASTERSIVVKFRLFNDGLGFRYEFPQQKNLNYFVIREEDSEIDFPTDMKAWWMVADYDSQEYQYQETKVSEIPSKWDKAYDANASQSLVKNAVQSPLMLKKEGKEPLYINVAEAAVLDYPASHLEVDAQNYKFKTHLTADRQGAKGYIQTPSVTPWRTIIVAPKAEQVMDSKMIFNLNEPTKYTDTSYIHPTKYMGVWWEMIIGKSQWAYSTAENVHLGKTDFTKLTPNGKHAANNTKVKEYIDFAAENGFQGLLIEGWNVGWEDWFGHSKEFVFDFITPYPDFDIKMLNEYAHSKGIKLIMHHETSGSATNYERWADKAFQTMNKYGYDAVKTGYVGDIIPRGEHHYSQWTINHYYRIAEKANDYKIMVNSHESVRPTGESRTYPNYISAEAARGTEYEAFGGNKPDHQTVLPFTRWMGGSMDYTPGIFQTKLDYYFPGDNRFVKTTLVKQLALYVTMYMPLQMAADLPENYKKHMDAFQFIKDVAADWDDTKILSAEPGDYVVTARKAKGTENWFVGGITDENKREYTVDFSFLDKGKKYEATIYEDGKNADYIDNPQSYNIYKKEITGKSKINFKMARSGGFAISIKPVK
;
A
#
# COMPACT_ATOMS: atom_id res chain seq x y z
N MET A 1 -38.04 72.02 -37.15
CA MET A 1 -37.84 70.56 -36.95
C MET A 1 -36.45 70.19 -37.46
N LYS A 2 -35.47 70.03 -36.56
CA LYS A 2 -34.12 69.51 -36.89
C LYS A 2 -34.13 68.01 -36.64
N LYS A 3 -33.83 67.20 -37.66
CA LYS A 3 -33.62 65.75 -37.52
C LYS A 3 -32.18 65.50 -37.12
N ILE A 4 -31.98 64.88 -35.95
CA ILE A 4 -30.70 64.37 -35.48
C ILE A 4 -30.65 62.90 -35.87
N THR A 5 -29.66 62.52 -36.67
CA THR A 5 -29.39 61.12 -37.03
C THR A 5 -28.33 60.60 -36.07
N VAL A 6 -28.71 59.71 -35.15
CA VAL A 6 -27.78 59.02 -34.25
C VAL A 6 -27.31 57.75 -34.96
N GLY A 7 -26.01 57.70 -35.30
CA GLY A 7 -25.35 56.49 -35.79
C GLY A 7 -24.97 55.60 -34.61
N ALA A 8 -25.51 54.38 -34.56
CA ALA A 8 -25.12 53.36 -33.60
C ALA A 8 -23.83 52.67 -34.07
N LEU A 9 -22.73 52.86 -33.33
CA LEU A 9 -21.53 52.03 -33.46
C LEU A 9 -21.79 50.68 -32.77
N LEU A 10 -21.86 49.60 -33.54
CA LEU A 10 -21.82 48.23 -33.05
C LEU A 10 -20.35 47.84 -32.83
N LEU A 11 -19.92 47.81 -31.57
CA LEU A 11 -18.62 47.29 -31.15
C LEU A 11 -18.72 45.76 -31.09
N SER A 12 -18.24 45.06 -32.11
CA SER A 12 -18.12 43.59 -32.07
C SER A 12 -16.93 43.21 -31.18
N MET A 13 -17.18 42.83 -29.93
CA MET A 13 -16.19 42.13 -29.10
C MET A 13 -15.94 40.76 -29.73
N MET A 14 -14.80 40.60 -30.41
CA MET A 14 -14.26 39.28 -30.72
C MET A 14 -13.78 38.65 -29.41
N PHE A 15 -14.61 37.81 -28.81
CA PHE A 15 -14.14 36.85 -27.81
C PHE A 15 -13.25 35.83 -28.53
N THR A 16 -11.94 35.99 -28.42
CA THR A 16 -10.99 34.90 -28.69
C THR A 16 -11.18 33.84 -27.60
N GLY A 17 -12.16 32.95 -27.80
CA GLY A 17 -12.39 31.83 -26.92
C GLY A 17 -11.14 30.95 -26.87
N VAL A 18 -10.46 30.93 -25.73
CA VAL A 18 -9.46 29.91 -25.41
C VAL A 18 -10.16 28.56 -25.52
N LYS A 19 -9.82 27.74 -26.52
CA LYS A 19 -10.40 26.40 -26.71
C LYS A 19 -9.81 25.45 -25.67
N ALA A 20 -10.42 25.38 -24.49
CA ALA A 20 -10.14 24.33 -23.52
C ALA A 20 -10.56 22.96 -24.08
N GLN A 21 -9.76 21.91 -23.83
CA GLN A 21 -10.13 20.53 -24.17
C GLN A 21 -10.88 19.91 -22.98
N SER A 22 -12.19 19.70 -23.12
CA SER A 22 -13.00 19.02 -22.11
C SER A 22 -13.00 17.49 -22.33
N LEU A 23 -13.02 16.73 -21.23
CA LEU A 23 -13.22 15.28 -21.18
C LEU A 23 -14.26 15.00 -20.10
N LYS A 24 -15.29 14.21 -20.42
CA LYS A 24 -16.31 13.78 -19.46
C LYS A 24 -16.16 12.32 -19.11
N SER A 25 -16.46 11.96 -17.86
CA SER A 25 -16.59 10.57 -17.43
C SER A 25 -17.73 9.86 -18.16
N PRO A 26 -17.74 8.52 -18.20
CA PRO A 26 -18.82 7.76 -18.83
C PRO A 26 -20.24 8.08 -18.34
N ASP A 27 -20.42 8.38 -17.05
CA ASP A 27 -21.72 8.80 -16.50
C ASP A 27 -21.99 10.31 -16.57
N GLY A 28 -21.01 11.07 -17.06
CA GLY A 28 -21.10 12.51 -17.28
C GLY A 28 -21.00 13.37 -16.03
N LYS A 29 -20.79 12.79 -14.82
CA LYS A 29 -20.72 13.57 -13.57
C LYS A 29 -19.39 14.29 -13.41
N PHE A 30 -18.29 13.65 -13.83
CA PHE A 30 -16.99 14.30 -13.88
C PHE A 30 -16.75 14.97 -15.22
N GLU A 31 -16.13 16.14 -15.16
CA GLU A 31 -15.60 16.88 -16.31
C GLU A 31 -14.20 17.40 -15.98
N MET A 32 -13.20 16.97 -16.75
CA MET A 32 -11.84 17.47 -16.70
C MET A 32 -11.61 18.43 -17.87
N ASN A 33 -10.98 19.58 -17.63
CA ASN A 33 -10.61 20.52 -18.68
C ASN A 33 -9.10 20.70 -18.72
N PHE A 34 -8.51 20.55 -19.89
CA PHE A 34 -7.11 20.90 -20.18
C PHE A 34 -7.02 22.22 -20.93
N GLN A 35 -6.02 23.04 -20.59
CA GLN A 35 -5.73 24.29 -21.30
C GLN A 35 -4.26 24.66 -21.23
N LEU A 36 -3.82 25.48 -22.19
CA LEU A 36 -2.51 26.15 -22.14
C LEU A 36 -2.71 27.62 -21.72
N LYS A 37 -2.05 28.06 -20.65
CA LYS A 37 -1.96 29.45 -20.25
C LYS A 37 -0.55 29.94 -20.54
N GLU A 38 -0.40 30.82 -21.55
CA GLU A 38 0.92 31.33 -21.97
C GLU A 38 1.94 30.20 -22.26
N GLY A 39 1.47 29.10 -22.84
CA GLY A 39 2.29 27.92 -23.17
C GLY A 39 2.61 26.99 -21.99
N VAL A 40 2.06 27.24 -20.81
CA VAL A 40 2.12 26.35 -19.65
C VAL A 40 0.86 25.46 -19.61
N PRO A 41 1.00 24.13 -19.47
CA PRO A 41 -0.15 23.23 -19.38
C PRO A 41 -0.81 23.26 -18.00
N TYR A 42 -2.13 23.36 -18.00
CA TYR A 42 -3.00 23.32 -16.83
C TYR A 42 -4.15 22.34 -17.04
N TYR A 43 -4.63 21.75 -15.94
CA TYR A 43 -5.90 21.03 -15.92
C TYR A 43 -6.76 21.45 -14.71
N ASN A 44 -8.06 21.21 -14.78
CA ASN A 44 -8.97 21.29 -13.64
C ASN A 44 -9.96 20.12 -13.67
N LEU A 45 -10.62 19.84 -12.54
CA LEU A 45 -11.60 18.77 -12.41
C LEU A 45 -12.87 19.27 -11.72
N LYS A 46 -14.02 18.92 -12.30
CA LYS A 46 -15.35 19.18 -11.74
C LYS A 46 -16.10 17.89 -11.47
N TYR A 47 -16.92 17.89 -10.43
CA TYR A 47 -17.89 16.83 -10.12
C TYR A 47 -19.28 17.44 -9.95
N ASN A 48 -20.24 17.00 -10.75
CA ASN A 48 -21.59 17.58 -10.85
C ASN A 48 -21.58 19.11 -11.03
N GLY A 49 -20.62 19.61 -11.81
CA GLY A 49 -20.45 21.05 -12.08
C GLY A 49 -19.71 21.84 -11.00
N ALA A 50 -19.52 21.29 -9.80
CA ALA A 50 -18.72 21.92 -8.74
C ALA A 50 -17.23 21.66 -8.96
N VAL A 51 -16.39 22.68 -8.73
CA VAL A 51 -14.92 22.56 -8.81
C VAL A 51 -14.42 21.67 -7.68
N VAL A 52 -13.67 20.64 -8.04
CA VAL A 52 -12.98 19.74 -7.11
C VAL A 52 -11.49 20.08 -7.09
N VAL A 53 -10.90 20.23 -8.27
CA VAL A 53 -9.51 20.65 -8.45
C VAL A 53 -9.51 21.92 -9.30
N GLU A 54 -8.86 22.98 -8.81
CA GLU A 54 -8.69 24.24 -9.52
C GLU A 54 -7.66 24.11 -10.65
N ASP A 55 -7.38 25.20 -11.36
CA ASP A 55 -6.40 25.19 -12.45
C ASP A 55 -5.01 24.85 -11.93
N SER A 56 -4.62 23.59 -12.09
CA SER A 56 -3.39 23.01 -11.55
C SER A 56 -2.35 22.83 -12.66
N LYS A 57 -1.11 23.26 -12.40
CA LYS A 57 -0.02 23.21 -13.38
C LYS A 57 0.45 21.77 -13.65
N LEU A 58 0.95 21.55 -14.85
CA LEU A 58 1.68 20.36 -15.26
C LEU A 58 3.05 20.75 -15.84
N GLY A 59 4.02 19.86 -15.75
CA GLY A 59 5.34 20.03 -16.36
C GLY A 59 6.45 19.34 -15.60
N LEU A 60 7.63 19.28 -16.21
CA LEU A 60 8.84 18.74 -15.59
C LEU A 60 9.99 19.72 -15.75
N ARG A 61 10.88 19.74 -14.75
CA ARG A 61 12.16 20.44 -14.82
C ARG A 61 13.27 19.44 -14.97
N LEU A 62 14.27 19.75 -15.80
CA LEU A 62 15.33 18.81 -16.16
C LEU A 62 16.68 19.28 -15.61
N PHE A 63 17.55 18.35 -15.24
CA PHE A 63 18.97 18.67 -15.05
C PHE A 63 19.68 18.81 -16.40
N LYS A 64 19.31 17.95 -17.34
CA LYS A 64 19.83 17.90 -18.71
C LYS A 64 18.98 17.00 -19.59
N ASP A 65 19.14 17.17 -20.89
CA ASP A 65 18.44 16.47 -21.97
C ASP A 65 19.34 16.16 -23.18
N THR A 66 20.66 16.38 -23.03
CA THR A 66 21.70 16.20 -24.06
C THR A 66 22.78 15.21 -23.60
N ALA A 67 23.54 14.68 -24.56
CA ALA A 67 24.57 13.67 -24.33
C ALA A 67 25.66 14.15 -23.34
N ILE A 68 25.98 13.30 -22.36
CA ILE A 68 27.00 13.55 -21.34
C ILE A 68 28.39 13.52 -21.99
N LYS A 69 29.23 14.54 -21.73
CA LYS A 69 30.65 14.48 -22.07
C LYS A 69 31.37 13.62 -21.02
N PHE A 70 32.28 12.75 -21.46
CA PHE A 70 33.03 11.85 -20.58
C PHE A 70 33.63 12.61 -19.39
N ALA A 71 33.48 12.07 -18.17
CA ALA A 71 34.00 12.61 -16.91
C ALA A 71 33.43 13.95 -16.40
N SER A 72 32.35 14.49 -16.99
CA SER A 72 31.57 15.50 -16.25
C SER A 72 30.74 14.78 -15.20
N GLU A 73 30.92 15.12 -13.92
CA GLU A 73 29.88 14.92 -12.89
C GLU A 73 28.54 15.45 -13.43
N ILE A 74 27.41 15.18 -12.77
CA ILE A 74 26.18 15.94 -13.05
C ILE A 74 26.47 17.40 -12.67
N ALA A 75 27.14 18.13 -13.58
CA ALA A 75 27.17 19.56 -13.55
C ALA A 75 25.69 19.96 -13.47
N LYS A 76 25.38 20.89 -12.58
CA LYS A 76 24.05 21.43 -12.38
C LYS A 76 23.88 22.71 -13.20
N PRO A 77 24.08 22.78 -14.54
CA PRO A 77 23.71 23.98 -15.25
C PRO A 77 22.19 23.99 -15.30
N GLU A 78 21.59 24.69 -14.33
CA GLU A 78 20.19 25.05 -14.36
C GLU A 78 19.98 25.96 -15.58
N ASP A 79 19.31 25.46 -16.60
CA ASP A 79 18.94 26.25 -17.75
C ASP A 79 17.47 26.00 -18.06
N ALA A 80 16.62 26.90 -17.56
CA ALA A 80 15.17 26.82 -17.66
C ALA A 80 14.68 26.71 -19.11
N LYS A 81 15.52 27.03 -20.11
CA LYS A 81 15.18 26.85 -21.53
C LYS A 81 14.97 25.38 -21.93
N TYR A 82 15.48 24.44 -21.13
CA TYR A 82 15.38 23.00 -21.36
C TYR A 82 14.27 22.32 -20.55
N ASP A 83 13.61 23.05 -19.65
CA ASP A 83 12.51 22.50 -18.85
C ASP A 83 11.30 22.16 -19.74
N LEU A 84 10.65 21.03 -19.45
CA LEU A 84 9.42 20.57 -20.10
C LEU A 84 8.19 21.06 -19.32
N ASN A 85 8.14 22.36 -19.00
CA ASN A 85 7.06 22.95 -18.19
C ASN A 85 6.43 24.24 -18.75
N ASN A 86 6.92 24.75 -19.88
CA ASN A 86 6.40 25.96 -20.54
C ASN A 86 6.74 25.98 -22.04
N GLY A 87 6.28 27.02 -22.75
CA GLY A 87 6.61 27.23 -24.15
C GLY A 87 5.97 26.22 -25.09
N PHE A 88 4.92 25.53 -24.63
CA PHE A 88 4.21 24.53 -25.42
C PHE A 88 3.14 25.17 -26.30
N ALA A 89 2.97 24.59 -27.48
CA ALA A 89 1.78 24.70 -28.30
C ALA A 89 1.13 23.32 -28.43
N LYS A 90 -0.20 23.25 -28.34
CA LYS A 90 -0.93 22.02 -28.66
C LYS A 90 -0.85 21.79 -30.17
N THR A 91 -0.34 20.64 -30.59
CA THR A 91 -0.22 20.28 -32.00
C THR A 91 -1.18 19.19 -32.43
N ASP A 92 -1.63 18.33 -31.50
CA ASP A 92 -2.56 17.25 -31.78
C ASP A 92 -3.38 16.87 -30.54
N GLU A 93 -4.52 16.23 -30.73
CA GLU A 93 -5.29 15.58 -29.66
C GLU A 93 -5.90 14.27 -30.15
N LYS A 94 -5.85 13.24 -29.30
CA LYS A 94 -6.51 11.95 -29.55
C LYS A 94 -7.46 11.62 -28.41
N ARG A 95 -8.63 11.10 -28.75
CA ARG A 95 -9.63 10.63 -27.79
C ARG A 95 -9.81 9.13 -27.95
N ASP A 96 -10.04 8.46 -26.84
CA ASP A 96 -10.32 7.03 -26.79
C ASP A 96 -11.30 6.75 -25.64
N PHE A 97 -11.74 5.50 -25.52
CA PHE A 97 -12.48 5.03 -24.37
C PHE A 97 -12.21 3.54 -24.16
N LYS A 98 -12.43 3.07 -22.94
CA LYS A 98 -12.37 1.64 -22.64
C LYS A 98 -13.53 1.26 -21.75
N ASN A 99 -14.15 0.11 -22.02
CA ASN A 99 -15.11 -0.53 -21.15
C ASN A 99 -14.88 -2.04 -21.22
N GLU A 100 -14.09 -2.55 -20.28
CA GLU A 100 -13.77 -3.97 -20.18
C GLU A 100 -13.93 -4.46 -18.75
N THR A 101 -14.04 -5.77 -18.59
CA THR A 101 -13.97 -6.44 -17.30
C THR A 101 -12.76 -7.37 -17.30
N TRP A 102 -11.98 -7.38 -16.23
CA TRP A 102 -10.86 -8.29 -16.04
C TRP A 102 -10.92 -8.93 -14.65
N GLN A 103 -10.21 -10.03 -14.47
CA GLN A 103 -10.21 -10.81 -13.23
C GLN A 103 -8.81 -10.77 -12.62
N PRO A 104 -8.64 -10.27 -11.38
CA PRO A 104 -7.37 -10.37 -10.69
C PRO A 104 -7.11 -11.83 -10.29
N VAL A 105 -5.82 -12.21 -10.20
CA VAL A 105 -5.42 -13.56 -9.73
C VAL A 105 -5.91 -13.76 -8.29
N LEU A 106 -5.59 -12.81 -7.42
CA LEU A 106 -6.07 -12.68 -6.04
C LEU A 106 -6.73 -11.31 -5.90
N GLY A 107 -7.89 -11.20 -5.27
CA GLY A 107 -8.54 -9.90 -5.16
C GLY A 107 -9.71 -9.81 -4.20
N GLU A 108 -10.17 -8.58 -4.02
CA GLU A 108 -11.33 -8.27 -3.21
C GLU A 108 -12.66 -8.61 -3.91
N LYS A 109 -12.60 -8.76 -5.23
CA LYS A 109 -13.74 -9.12 -6.08
C LYS A 109 -13.25 -10.00 -7.21
N LYS A 110 -14.13 -10.85 -7.71
CA LYS A 110 -13.88 -11.69 -8.89
C LYS A 110 -13.61 -10.89 -10.16
N ASN A 111 -14.31 -9.77 -10.32
CA ASN A 111 -14.31 -8.98 -11.56
C ASN A 111 -14.06 -7.50 -11.24
N TYR A 112 -13.08 -6.90 -11.90
CA TYR A 112 -12.80 -5.46 -11.86
C TYR A 112 -13.24 -4.85 -13.20
N ILE A 113 -14.00 -3.76 -13.12
CA ILE A 113 -14.52 -3.05 -14.30
C ILE A 113 -13.59 -1.89 -14.61
N ASN A 114 -13.03 -1.87 -15.81
CA ASN A 114 -12.17 -0.82 -16.32
C ASN A 114 -12.95 0.01 -17.34
N HIS A 115 -13.58 1.08 -16.87
CA HIS A 115 -14.47 1.93 -17.68
C HIS A 115 -14.09 3.42 -17.57
N TYR A 116 -13.53 3.97 -18.64
CA TYR A 116 -13.11 5.37 -18.70
C TYR A 116 -13.24 5.95 -20.12
N ASN A 117 -13.26 7.28 -20.19
CA ASN A 117 -12.95 8.02 -21.41
C ASN A 117 -11.52 8.57 -21.32
N GLU A 118 -10.81 8.67 -22.44
CA GLU A 118 -9.41 9.09 -22.51
C GLU A 118 -9.23 10.33 -23.41
N LEU A 119 -8.30 11.19 -23.02
CA LEU A 119 -7.79 12.30 -23.83
C LEU A 119 -6.26 12.30 -23.77
N ALA A 120 -5.61 12.22 -24.91
CA ALA A 120 -4.17 12.41 -25.06
C ALA A 120 -3.91 13.72 -25.82
N VAL A 121 -3.18 14.64 -25.20
CA VAL A 121 -2.87 15.95 -25.78
C VAL A 121 -1.38 16.01 -26.12
N THR A 122 -1.05 16.20 -27.39
CA THR A 122 0.33 16.34 -27.85
C THR A 122 0.76 17.80 -27.75
N LEU A 123 1.82 18.04 -27.01
CA LEU A 123 2.38 19.36 -26.74
C LEU A 123 3.77 19.46 -27.37
N ASN A 124 3.95 20.43 -28.27
CA ASN A 124 5.24 20.72 -28.89
C ASN A 124 5.86 21.98 -28.28
N GLN A 125 7.14 21.91 -27.92
CA GLN A 125 7.94 23.03 -27.46
C GLN A 125 8.83 23.48 -28.62
N ALA A 126 8.46 24.59 -29.27
CA ALA A 126 9.10 25.03 -30.51
C ALA A 126 10.57 25.45 -30.33
N SER A 127 10.94 26.00 -29.17
CA SER A 127 12.30 26.45 -28.88
C SER A 127 13.35 25.34 -28.88
N THR A 128 12.94 24.11 -28.58
CA THR A 128 13.81 22.93 -28.51
C THR A 128 13.44 21.87 -29.56
N GLU A 129 12.37 22.10 -30.33
CA GLU A 129 11.80 21.17 -31.31
C GLU A 129 11.52 19.78 -30.70
N ARG A 130 10.84 19.76 -29.55
CA ARG A 130 10.49 18.53 -28.81
C ARG A 130 9.01 18.44 -28.56
N SER A 131 8.50 17.23 -28.43
CA SER A 131 7.11 16.96 -28.11
C SER A 131 6.95 16.00 -26.94
N ILE A 132 5.96 16.25 -26.10
CA ILE A 132 5.48 15.32 -25.07
C ILE A 132 3.98 15.10 -25.26
N VAL A 133 3.44 14.06 -24.64
CA VAL A 133 2.00 13.83 -24.57
C VAL A 133 1.57 13.88 -23.12
N VAL A 134 0.48 14.59 -22.82
CA VAL A 134 -0.20 14.46 -21.53
C VAL A 134 -1.45 13.64 -21.75
N LYS A 135 -1.55 12.49 -21.08
CA LYS A 135 -2.67 11.55 -21.21
C LYS A 135 -3.52 11.57 -19.96
N PHE A 136 -4.82 11.68 -20.13
CA PHE A 136 -5.83 11.70 -19.09
C PHE A 136 -6.83 10.57 -19.29
N ARG A 137 -7.16 9.84 -18.23
CA ARG A 137 -8.27 8.87 -18.17
C ARG A 137 -9.25 9.30 -17.09
N LEU A 138 -10.51 9.48 -17.49
CA LEU A 138 -11.56 9.94 -16.60
C LEU A 138 -12.60 8.83 -16.40
N PHE A 139 -12.65 8.33 -15.16
CA PHE A 139 -13.54 7.29 -14.69
C PHE A 139 -14.77 7.91 -14.00
N ASN A 140 -15.74 7.07 -13.62
CA ASN A 140 -16.91 7.52 -12.84
C ASN A 140 -16.59 7.78 -11.35
N ASP A 141 -15.36 7.49 -10.93
CA ASP A 141 -14.88 7.63 -9.55
C ASP A 141 -13.59 8.47 -9.46
N GLY A 142 -13.06 9.01 -10.56
CA GLY A 142 -11.87 9.86 -10.50
C GLY A 142 -11.13 10.09 -11.82
N LEU A 143 -10.03 10.83 -11.71
CA LEU A 143 -9.12 11.18 -12.79
C LEU A 143 -7.77 10.49 -12.59
N GLY A 144 -7.22 9.90 -13.64
CA GLY A 144 -5.80 9.55 -13.75
C GLY A 144 -5.14 10.35 -14.87
N PHE A 145 -3.91 10.85 -14.66
CA PHE A 145 -3.11 11.44 -15.75
C PHE A 145 -1.64 11.05 -15.69
N ARG A 146 -0.94 11.09 -16.84
CA ARG A 146 0.51 10.85 -16.92
C ARG A 146 1.13 11.60 -18.11
N TYR A 147 2.45 11.72 -18.10
CA TYR A 147 3.23 12.16 -19.26
C TYR A 147 3.71 10.96 -20.07
N GLU A 148 3.70 11.07 -21.38
CA GLU A 148 4.35 10.13 -22.29
C GLU A 148 5.43 10.88 -23.08
N PHE A 149 6.58 10.24 -23.23
CA PHE A 149 7.76 10.78 -23.89
C PHE A 149 8.06 9.94 -25.14
N PRO A 150 7.51 10.29 -26.32
CA PRO A 150 7.76 9.56 -27.55
C PRO A 150 9.23 9.64 -27.97
N GLN A 151 9.71 8.58 -28.62
CA GLN A 151 11.02 8.60 -29.27
C GLN A 151 11.05 9.67 -30.37
N GLN A 152 12.08 10.51 -30.36
CA GLN A 152 12.22 11.63 -31.28
C GLN A 152 13.66 12.13 -31.35
N LYS A 153 13.95 12.99 -32.32
CA LYS A 153 15.32 13.48 -32.57
C LYS A 153 15.93 14.21 -31.36
N ASN A 154 15.18 15.10 -30.72
CA ASN A 154 15.71 16.05 -29.73
C ASN A 154 15.36 15.71 -28.26
N LEU A 155 14.75 14.56 -27.99
CA LEU A 155 14.44 14.08 -26.63
C LEU A 155 14.58 12.55 -26.58
N ASN A 156 15.75 12.07 -26.15
CA ASN A 156 16.07 10.64 -26.08
C ASN A 156 16.40 10.21 -24.66
N TYR A 157 17.48 10.76 -24.10
CA TYR A 157 17.89 10.53 -22.72
C TYR A 157 17.84 11.85 -21.96
N PHE A 158 17.16 11.87 -20.83
CA PHE A 158 17.09 13.05 -19.98
C PHE A 158 17.00 12.67 -18.52
N VAL A 159 17.34 13.63 -17.66
CA VAL A 159 17.34 13.44 -16.20
C VAL A 159 16.39 14.44 -15.59
N ILE A 160 15.38 13.92 -14.88
CA ILE A 160 14.38 14.73 -14.19
C ILE A 160 15.00 15.35 -12.96
N ARG A 161 14.77 16.66 -12.80
CA ARG A 161 15.11 17.43 -11.61
C ARG A 161 13.91 17.56 -10.68
N GLU A 162 12.76 17.93 -11.22
CA GLU A 162 11.50 18.05 -10.49
C GLU A 162 10.32 17.74 -11.40
N GLU A 163 9.22 17.27 -10.80
CA GLU A 163 7.92 17.18 -11.46
C GLU A 163 7.02 18.28 -10.89
N ASP A 164 6.63 19.24 -11.73
CA ASP A 164 5.79 20.39 -11.36
C ASP A 164 4.29 20.08 -11.53
N SER A 165 3.88 18.82 -11.37
CA SER A 165 2.48 18.40 -11.37
C SER A 165 1.81 18.84 -10.08
N GLU A 166 0.74 19.64 -10.19
CA GLU A 166 0.02 20.21 -9.06
C GLU A 166 -1.38 19.63 -8.91
N ILE A 167 -1.92 19.76 -7.70
CA ILE A 167 -3.32 19.54 -7.37
C ILE A 167 -3.73 20.66 -6.42
N ASP A 168 -4.49 21.61 -6.95
CA ASP A 168 -4.96 22.79 -6.24
C ASP A 168 -6.42 22.59 -5.80
N PHE A 169 -6.72 22.82 -4.53
CA PHE A 169 -8.04 22.62 -3.96
C PHE A 169 -8.69 23.96 -3.56
N PRO A 170 -9.99 24.15 -3.82
CA PRO A 170 -10.66 25.43 -3.59
C PRO A 170 -10.89 25.76 -2.09
N THR A 171 -10.62 24.81 -1.19
CA THR A 171 -11.00 24.91 0.23
C THR A 171 -10.02 24.15 1.12
N ASP A 172 -9.85 24.63 2.35
CA ASP A 172 -9.12 23.93 3.41
C ASP A 172 -9.87 22.67 3.86
N MET A 173 -9.36 21.50 3.50
CA MET A 173 -9.98 20.20 3.79
C MET A 173 -9.39 19.54 5.01
N LYS A 174 -10.16 18.65 5.65
CA LYS A 174 -9.63 17.70 6.63
C LYS A 174 -8.75 16.68 5.89
N ALA A 175 -7.64 16.27 6.47
CA ALA A 175 -6.61 15.42 5.88
C ALA A 175 -6.15 14.34 6.87
N TRP A 176 -5.99 13.11 6.36
CA TRP A 176 -5.31 12.01 7.05
C TRP A 176 -3.99 11.73 6.33
N TRP A 177 -2.88 12.06 6.99
CA TRP A 177 -1.57 12.14 6.35
C TRP A 177 -0.45 11.61 7.23
N MET A 178 0.67 11.29 6.60
CA MET A 178 1.96 10.99 7.24
C MET A 178 3.05 11.82 6.55
N VAL A 179 4.14 12.09 7.25
CA VAL A 179 5.27 12.88 6.71
C VAL A 179 5.84 12.21 5.47
N ALA A 180 6.20 13.02 4.47
CA ALA A 180 6.98 12.54 3.34
C ALA A 180 8.37 12.12 3.80
N ASP A 181 8.78 10.93 3.39
CA ASP A 181 10.06 10.33 3.72
C ASP A 181 10.47 9.40 2.57
N TYR A 182 11.74 9.41 2.18
CA TYR A 182 12.20 8.56 1.08
C TYR A 182 12.49 7.11 1.47
N ASP A 183 12.51 6.81 2.76
CA ASP A 183 13.02 5.57 3.33
C ASP A 183 12.03 4.81 4.21
N SER A 184 11.07 5.50 4.86
CA SER A 184 10.07 4.82 5.72
C SER A 184 8.64 5.33 5.51
N GLN A 185 7.64 4.44 5.66
CA GLN A 185 6.22 4.81 5.79
C GLN A 185 5.65 4.41 7.15
N GLU A 186 6.50 4.12 8.13
CA GLU A 186 6.12 3.49 9.40
C GLU A 186 5.72 4.50 10.49
N TYR A 187 5.03 5.55 10.05
CA TYR A 187 4.60 6.65 10.91
C TYR A 187 3.13 6.50 11.29
N GLN A 188 2.78 7.11 12.42
CA GLN A 188 1.38 7.27 12.78
C GLN A 188 0.73 8.33 11.90
N TYR A 189 -0.47 8.04 11.41
CA TYR A 189 -1.28 9.03 10.72
C TYR A 189 -1.62 10.20 11.65
N GLN A 190 -1.65 11.38 11.04
CA GLN A 190 -2.14 12.62 11.62
C GLN A 190 -3.47 12.97 10.98
N GLU A 191 -4.37 13.54 11.79
CA GLU A 191 -5.63 14.09 11.36
C GLU A 191 -5.63 15.60 11.63
N THR A 192 -5.66 16.40 10.58
CA THR A 192 -5.62 17.87 10.68
C THR A 192 -6.37 18.50 9.50
N LYS A 193 -6.53 19.82 9.47
CA LYS A 193 -6.75 20.52 8.21
C LYS A 193 -5.46 20.63 7.38
N VAL A 194 -5.56 20.88 6.08
CA VAL A 194 -4.39 21.10 5.20
C VAL A 194 -3.59 22.30 5.69
N SER A 195 -4.26 23.39 6.09
CA SER A 195 -3.63 24.59 6.64
C SER A 195 -2.78 24.36 7.90
N GLU A 196 -3.07 23.28 8.64
CA GLU A 196 -2.44 22.96 9.93
C GLU A 196 -1.23 22.03 9.78
N ILE A 197 -1.03 21.39 8.62
CA ILE A 197 0.05 20.42 8.37
C ILE A 197 1.42 20.98 8.79
N PRO A 198 1.86 22.19 8.36
CA PRO A 198 3.19 22.69 8.71
C PRO A 198 3.41 22.84 10.22
N SER A 199 2.36 23.16 10.99
CA SER A 199 2.45 23.33 12.44
C SER A 199 2.58 22.01 13.21
N LYS A 200 2.17 20.90 12.58
CA LYS A 200 2.16 19.55 13.16
C LYS A 200 3.31 18.69 12.65
N TRP A 201 3.88 19.03 11.49
CA TRP A 201 4.89 18.24 10.77
C TRP A 201 6.09 17.83 11.64
N ASP A 202 6.68 18.76 12.39
CA ASP A 202 7.86 18.49 13.23
C ASP A 202 7.60 17.49 14.40
N LYS A 203 6.35 17.08 14.63
CA LYS A 203 5.93 16.14 15.68
C LYS A 203 5.19 14.90 15.12
N ALA A 204 5.16 14.76 13.80
CA ALA A 204 4.35 13.76 13.12
C ALA A 204 5.12 12.47 12.77
N TYR A 205 6.33 12.31 13.29
CA TYR A 205 7.18 11.14 13.05
C TYR A 205 7.92 10.73 14.32
N ASP A 206 8.17 9.43 14.42
CA ASP A 206 9.05 8.83 15.42
C ASP A 206 10.42 8.53 14.78
N ALA A 207 11.41 8.13 15.59
CA ALA A 207 12.67 7.63 15.06
C ALA A 207 12.47 6.26 14.38
N ASN A 208 13.13 6.07 13.24
CA ASN A 208 13.14 4.85 12.44
C ASN A 208 14.58 4.43 12.11
N ALA A 209 14.78 3.15 11.75
CA ALA A 209 16.06 2.60 11.34
C ALA A 209 16.61 3.25 10.06
N SER A 210 15.74 3.73 9.17
CA SER A 210 16.08 4.52 7.99
C SER A 210 15.01 5.59 7.76
N GLN A 211 15.42 6.84 7.58
CA GLN A 211 14.49 7.95 7.35
C GLN A 211 15.19 9.14 6.68
N SER A 212 14.57 9.66 5.62
CA SER A 212 15.00 10.84 4.89
C SER A 212 13.79 11.75 4.62
N LEU A 213 13.44 12.52 5.66
CA LEU A 213 12.24 13.33 5.69
C LEU A 213 12.28 14.52 4.73
N VAL A 214 11.15 14.80 4.07
CA VAL A 214 10.94 15.99 3.23
C VAL A 214 10.04 16.98 3.98
N LYS A 215 10.65 18.07 4.45
CA LYS A 215 9.95 19.09 5.26
C LYS A 215 8.73 19.66 4.54
N ASN A 216 7.63 19.79 5.26
CA ASN A 216 6.34 20.29 4.77
C ASN A 216 5.80 19.51 3.56
N ALA A 217 6.15 18.23 3.44
CA ALA A 217 5.57 17.32 2.47
C ALA A 217 4.94 16.11 3.18
N VAL A 218 4.00 15.47 2.49
CA VAL A 218 3.27 14.28 2.95
C VAL A 218 3.38 13.14 1.95
N GLN A 219 3.25 11.90 2.40
CA GLN A 219 3.16 10.76 1.46
C GLN A 219 1.78 10.67 0.83
N SER A 220 1.74 10.04 -0.34
CA SER A 220 0.51 9.48 -0.88
C SER A 220 0.40 7.98 -0.50
N PRO A 221 -0.76 7.31 -0.60
CA PRO A 221 -2.08 7.87 -0.87
C PRO A 221 -2.55 8.78 0.28
N LEU A 222 -2.86 10.03 -0.05
CA LEU A 222 -3.35 11.05 0.87
C LEU A 222 -4.88 11.04 0.85
N MET A 223 -5.50 10.93 2.02
CA MET A 223 -6.95 11.02 2.15
C MET A 223 -7.37 12.41 2.62
N LEU A 224 -8.37 12.99 1.94
CA LEU A 224 -8.94 14.30 2.24
C LEU A 224 -10.47 14.20 2.35
N LYS A 225 -11.05 15.10 3.15
CA LYS A 225 -12.49 15.30 3.25
C LYS A 225 -12.84 16.78 3.22
N LYS A 226 -13.60 17.18 2.21
CA LYS A 226 -14.35 18.43 2.21
C LYS A 226 -15.59 18.22 3.07
N GLU A 227 -15.67 18.97 4.17
CA GLU A 227 -16.84 18.96 5.04
C GLU A 227 -17.95 19.88 4.50
N GLY A 228 -19.17 19.69 5.02
CA GLY A 228 -20.32 20.53 4.70
C GLY A 228 -21.57 19.74 4.29
N LYS A 229 -22.53 20.43 3.68
CA LYS A 229 -23.81 19.83 3.25
C LYS A 229 -23.64 18.80 2.12
N GLU A 230 -22.62 19.02 1.29
CA GLU A 230 -22.25 18.13 0.19
C GLU A 230 -20.79 17.69 0.42
N PRO A 231 -20.57 16.72 1.33
CA PRO A 231 -19.22 16.29 1.62
C PRO A 231 -18.61 15.59 0.39
N LEU A 232 -17.31 15.77 0.22
CA LEU A 232 -16.52 15.03 -0.78
C LEU A 232 -15.33 14.39 -0.08
N TYR A 233 -15.11 13.13 -0.39
CA TYR A 233 -13.95 12.35 0.00
C TYR A 233 -13.03 12.27 -1.21
N ILE A 234 -11.76 12.62 -1.02
CA ILE A 234 -10.78 12.71 -2.10
C ILE A 234 -9.54 11.93 -1.69
N ASN A 235 -9.12 10.99 -2.54
CA ASN A 235 -7.85 10.29 -2.37
C ASN A 235 -6.90 10.70 -3.50
N VAL A 236 -5.71 11.18 -3.11
CA VAL A 236 -4.63 11.56 -4.03
C VAL A 236 -3.52 10.54 -3.93
N ALA A 237 -3.16 9.92 -5.05
CA ALA A 237 -2.16 8.87 -5.11
C ALA A 237 -1.45 8.83 -6.46
N GLU A 238 -0.74 7.73 -6.71
CA GLU A 238 -0.19 7.38 -8.01
C GLU A 238 -0.50 5.91 -8.34
N ALA A 239 -0.32 5.53 -9.61
CA ALA A 239 -0.50 4.17 -10.07
C ALA A 239 0.57 3.76 -11.09
N ALA A 240 0.97 2.49 -11.06
CA ALA A 240 2.00 1.91 -11.93
C ALA A 240 3.37 2.60 -11.78
N VAL A 241 3.88 2.69 -10.55
CA VAL A 241 5.23 3.19 -10.27
C VAL A 241 6.26 2.14 -10.66
N LEU A 242 6.61 2.15 -11.95
CA LEU A 242 7.56 1.24 -12.58
C LEU A 242 8.62 2.07 -13.30
N ASP A 243 9.91 1.73 -13.11
CA ASP A 243 11.04 2.45 -13.71
C ASP A 243 11.01 3.98 -13.51
N TYR A 244 10.50 4.41 -12.36
CA TYR A 244 10.34 5.81 -11.97
C TYR A 244 10.40 5.91 -10.45
N PRO A 245 10.93 7.01 -9.85
CA PRO A 245 10.89 7.19 -8.40
C PRO A 245 9.46 7.36 -7.88
N ALA A 246 9.22 6.97 -6.62
CA ALA A 246 7.93 7.23 -5.98
C ALA A 246 7.69 8.73 -5.79
N SER A 247 6.42 9.12 -5.75
CA SER A 247 6.02 10.50 -5.48
C SER A 247 5.55 10.73 -4.05
N HIS A 248 5.82 11.95 -3.61
CA HIS A 248 5.34 12.60 -2.40
C HIS A 248 4.59 13.87 -2.80
N LEU A 249 4.02 14.57 -1.82
CA LEU A 249 3.26 15.79 -2.04
C LEU A 249 3.81 16.90 -1.15
N GLU A 250 4.54 17.85 -1.73
CA GLU A 250 4.84 19.13 -1.07
C GLU A 250 3.54 19.90 -0.82
N VAL A 251 3.42 20.49 0.37
CA VAL A 251 2.22 21.19 0.82
C VAL A 251 2.44 22.70 0.80
N ASP A 252 1.68 23.40 -0.05
CA ASP A 252 1.41 24.82 0.08
C ASP A 252 0.11 24.99 0.89
N ALA A 253 0.27 25.07 2.21
CA ALA A 253 -0.82 25.12 3.16
C ALA A 253 -1.64 26.42 3.11
N GLN A 254 -1.09 27.51 2.55
CA GLN A 254 -1.79 28.79 2.44
C GLN A 254 -2.79 28.79 1.29
N ASN A 255 -2.43 28.10 0.20
CA ASN A 255 -3.26 28.01 -1.01
C ASN A 255 -3.93 26.64 -1.16
N TYR A 256 -3.82 25.75 -0.17
CA TYR A 256 -4.37 24.39 -0.18
C TYR A 256 -3.93 23.55 -1.38
N LYS A 257 -2.69 23.76 -1.79
CA LYS A 257 -2.13 23.22 -3.00
C LYS A 257 -1.08 22.16 -2.68
N PHE A 258 -1.09 21.11 -3.48
CA PHE A 258 -0.09 20.06 -3.43
C PHE A 258 0.73 20.05 -4.71
N LYS A 259 2.04 19.87 -4.59
CA LYS A 259 2.95 19.69 -5.73
C LYS A 259 3.64 18.34 -5.61
N THR A 260 3.72 17.62 -6.72
CA THR A 260 4.45 16.35 -6.78
C THR A 260 5.91 16.56 -6.38
N HIS A 261 6.41 15.67 -5.52
CA HIS A 261 7.79 15.66 -5.08
C HIS A 261 8.33 14.25 -5.23
N LEU A 262 9.19 14.03 -6.22
CA LEU A 262 9.75 12.71 -6.47
C LEU A 262 10.90 12.40 -5.50
N THR A 263 11.07 11.13 -5.15
CA THR A 263 12.25 10.66 -4.42
C THR A 263 13.49 10.82 -5.28
N ALA A 264 14.51 11.50 -4.75
CA ALA A 264 15.78 11.66 -5.44
C ALA A 264 16.68 10.44 -5.27
N ASP A 265 17.61 10.24 -6.21
CA ASP A 265 18.78 9.37 -6.03
C ASP A 265 19.87 10.10 -5.20
N ARG A 266 20.99 9.41 -4.96
CA ARG A 266 22.14 9.99 -4.23
C ARG A 266 22.68 11.28 -4.85
N GLN A 267 22.54 11.47 -6.16
CA GLN A 267 23.04 12.62 -6.90
C GLN A 267 22.01 13.77 -6.97
N GLY A 268 20.82 13.58 -6.39
CA GLY A 268 19.72 14.53 -6.45
C GLY A 268 18.83 14.39 -7.70
N ALA A 269 19.12 13.43 -8.59
CA ALA A 269 18.33 13.15 -9.78
C ALA A 269 17.02 12.44 -9.41
N LYS A 270 15.92 12.83 -10.04
CA LYS A 270 14.57 12.32 -9.75
C LYS A 270 14.00 11.50 -10.91
N GLY A 271 14.88 10.74 -11.58
CA GLY A 271 14.51 9.86 -12.68
C GLY A 271 15.44 10.01 -13.88
N TYR A 272 16.01 8.90 -14.34
CA TYR A 272 16.74 8.77 -15.58
C TYR A 272 15.81 8.15 -16.62
N ILE A 273 15.47 8.92 -17.65
CA ILE A 273 14.46 8.53 -18.62
C ILE A 273 15.10 8.30 -19.97
N GLN A 274 14.72 7.19 -20.60
CA GLN A 274 15.01 6.88 -22.00
C GLN A 274 13.69 6.78 -22.78
N THR A 275 13.56 7.51 -23.89
CA THR A 275 12.37 7.42 -24.75
C THR A 275 12.40 6.17 -25.65
N PRO A 276 11.24 5.56 -25.98
CA PRO A 276 9.91 5.91 -25.50
C PRO A 276 9.67 5.46 -24.05
N SER A 277 9.11 6.34 -23.23
CA SER A 277 8.79 6.06 -21.81
C SER A 277 7.58 6.87 -21.34
N VAL A 278 7.07 6.58 -20.15
CA VAL A 278 5.94 7.24 -19.50
C VAL A 278 6.25 7.50 -18.03
N THR A 279 5.64 8.51 -17.44
CA THR A 279 5.57 8.59 -15.98
C THR A 279 4.53 7.60 -15.45
N PRO A 280 4.59 7.26 -14.15
CA PRO A 280 3.44 6.70 -13.45
C PRO A 280 2.24 7.63 -13.57
N TRP A 281 1.06 7.08 -13.35
CA TRP A 281 -0.16 7.89 -13.29
C TRP A 281 -0.21 8.65 -11.97
N ARG A 282 -0.67 9.90 -11.99
CA ARG A 282 -1.17 10.62 -10.82
C ARG A 282 -2.68 10.45 -10.77
N THR A 283 -3.22 10.15 -9.59
CA THR A 283 -4.62 9.77 -9.44
C THR A 283 -5.34 10.64 -8.43
N ILE A 284 -6.56 11.04 -8.77
CA ILE A 284 -7.47 11.79 -7.91
C ILE A 284 -8.81 11.05 -7.92
N ILE A 285 -9.06 10.23 -6.89
CA ILE A 285 -10.33 9.54 -6.67
C ILE A 285 -11.23 10.46 -5.87
N VAL A 286 -12.48 10.61 -6.28
CA VAL A 286 -13.43 11.54 -5.66
C VAL A 286 -14.79 10.87 -5.53
N ALA A 287 -15.37 10.92 -4.33
CA ALA A 287 -16.71 10.42 -4.11
C ALA A 287 -17.46 11.20 -3.02
N PRO A 288 -18.81 11.26 -3.08
CA PRO A 288 -19.62 11.84 -2.00
C PRO A 288 -19.66 10.98 -0.72
N LYS A 289 -19.09 9.76 -0.76
CA LYS A 289 -19.13 8.77 0.31
C LYS A 289 -17.78 8.08 0.45
N ALA A 290 -17.30 7.91 1.67
CA ALA A 290 -16.02 7.24 1.94
C ALA A 290 -16.01 5.80 1.41
N GLU A 291 -17.14 5.09 1.51
CA GLU A 291 -17.28 3.72 1.04
C GLU A 291 -16.95 3.56 -0.44
N GLN A 292 -17.26 4.57 -1.25
CA GLN A 292 -17.00 4.57 -2.68
C GLN A 292 -15.51 4.81 -3.01
N VAL A 293 -14.81 5.60 -2.20
CA VAL A 293 -13.35 5.75 -2.33
C VAL A 293 -12.66 4.42 -2.06
N MET A 294 -12.99 3.77 -0.94
CA MET A 294 -12.41 2.47 -0.56
C MET A 294 -12.78 1.35 -1.55
N ASP A 295 -13.97 1.39 -2.17
CA ASP A 295 -14.39 0.39 -3.17
C ASP A 295 -13.79 0.61 -4.58
N SER A 296 -13.16 1.78 -4.83
CA SER A 296 -12.59 2.11 -6.14
C SER A 296 -11.55 1.08 -6.59
N LYS A 297 -11.55 0.78 -7.89
CA LYS A 297 -10.52 -0.06 -8.55
C LYS A 297 -9.70 0.74 -9.57
N MET A 298 -9.76 2.07 -9.53
CA MET A 298 -9.10 2.96 -10.49
C MET A 298 -7.57 2.73 -10.51
N ILE A 299 -6.92 2.62 -9.35
CA ILE A 299 -5.45 2.42 -9.26
C ILE A 299 -5.04 1.11 -9.95
N PHE A 300 -5.75 0.00 -9.69
CA PHE A 300 -5.49 -1.27 -10.38
C PHE A 300 -5.79 -1.18 -11.90
N ASN A 301 -6.85 -0.47 -12.29
CA ASN A 301 -7.24 -0.30 -13.70
C ASN A 301 -6.23 0.49 -14.54
N LEU A 302 -5.40 1.31 -13.89
CA LEU A 302 -4.33 2.09 -14.53
C LEU A 302 -3.02 1.32 -14.72
N ASN A 303 -2.88 0.15 -14.08
CA ASN A 303 -1.74 -0.74 -14.27
C ASN A 303 -1.89 -1.59 -15.54
N GLU A 304 -0.77 -1.99 -16.11
CA GLU A 304 -0.76 -2.89 -17.26
C GLU A 304 -1.17 -4.32 -16.87
N PRO A 305 -1.79 -5.11 -17.75
CA PRO A 305 -2.01 -6.53 -17.51
C PRO A 305 -0.68 -7.29 -17.32
N THR A 306 -0.71 -8.36 -16.51
CA THR A 306 0.46 -9.22 -16.35
C THR A 306 0.92 -9.84 -17.66
N LYS A 307 2.24 -9.99 -17.79
CA LYS A 307 2.88 -10.75 -18.87
C LYS A 307 3.16 -12.19 -18.48
N TYR A 308 2.88 -12.59 -17.24
CA TYR A 308 3.12 -13.95 -16.78
C TYR A 308 2.19 -14.92 -17.51
N THR A 309 2.76 -16.01 -18.00
CA THR A 309 2.03 -17.05 -18.74
C THR A 309 1.49 -18.15 -17.83
N ASP A 310 2.02 -18.28 -16.61
CA ASP A 310 1.57 -19.20 -15.57
C ASP A 310 1.44 -18.45 -14.24
N THR A 311 0.20 -18.36 -13.74
CA THR A 311 -0.13 -17.78 -12.43
C THR A 311 -0.74 -18.81 -11.48
N SER A 312 -0.70 -20.10 -11.84
CA SER A 312 -1.37 -21.18 -11.10
C SER A 312 -0.76 -21.47 -9.72
N TYR A 313 0.49 -21.05 -9.52
CA TYR A 313 1.19 -21.16 -8.24
C TYR A 313 0.83 -20.04 -7.26
N ILE A 314 0.16 -18.98 -7.72
CA ILE A 314 -0.21 -17.84 -6.90
C ILE A 314 -1.54 -18.14 -6.22
N HIS A 315 -1.53 -18.25 -4.91
CA HIS A 315 -2.70 -18.63 -4.13
C HIS A 315 -2.78 -17.85 -2.81
N PRO A 316 -4.00 -17.64 -2.26
CA PRO A 316 -4.12 -17.07 -0.94
C PRO A 316 -3.54 -18.04 0.10
N THR A 317 -2.98 -17.50 1.18
CA THR A 317 -2.32 -18.29 2.23
C THR A 317 -2.65 -17.71 3.60
N LYS A 318 -3.23 -18.51 4.49
CA LYS A 318 -3.27 -18.22 5.92
C LYS A 318 -2.08 -18.89 6.58
N TYR A 319 -1.31 -18.12 7.33
CA TYR A 319 -0.07 -18.57 7.93
C TYR A 319 0.04 -18.19 9.41
N MET A 320 0.92 -18.87 10.12
CA MET A 320 1.41 -18.46 11.44
C MET A 320 2.90 -18.16 11.32
N GLY A 321 3.57 -17.73 12.39
CA GLY A 321 5.03 -17.62 12.32
C GLY A 321 5.74 -17.63 13.65
N VAL A 322 6.96 -18.18 13.61
CA VAL A 322 8.01 -17.89 14.59
C VAL A 322 8.49 -16.48 14.27
N TRP A 323 7.83 -15.49 14.88
CA TRP A 323 7.97 -14.08 14.56
C TRP A 323 7.71 -13.19 15.79
N TRP A 324 6.47 -13.20 16.30
CA TRP A 324 6.01 -12.28 17.33
C TRP A 324 6.84 -12.34 18.62
N GLU A 325 7.37 -13.52 18.97
CA GLU A 325 8.22 -13.66 20.15
C GLU A 325 9.55 -12.90 20.05
N MET A 326 10.10 -12.69 18.85
CA MET A 326 11.28 -11.84 18.66
C MET A 326 10.89 -10.37 18.71
N ILE A 327 9.78 -10.01 18.07
CA ILE A 327 9.22 -8.64 18.07
C ILE A 327 8.97 -8.12 19.49
N ILE A 328 8.35 -8.93 20.36
CA ILE A 328 8.10 -8.52 21.76
C ILE A 328 9.34 -8.62 22.66
N GLY A 329 10.42 -9.24 22.19
CA GLY A 329 11.67 -9.43 22.92
C GLY A 329 11.72 -10.68 23.82
N LYS A 330 10.81 -11.64 23.64
CA LYS A 330 10.78 -12.91 24.40
C LYS A 330 11.90 -13.85 23.93
N SER A 331 12.19 -13.82 22.64
CA SER A 331 13.22 -14.62 21.97
C SER A 331 14.08 -13.73 21.06
N GLN A 332 15.10 -14.30 20.41
CA GLN A 332 16.02 -13.60 19.52
C GLN A 332 16.09 -14.26 18.15
N TRP A 333 16.35 -13.45 17.11
CA TRP A 333 16.71 -13.95 15.79
C TRP A 333 18.12 -14.54 15.74
N ALA A 334 19.08 -13.94 16.46
CA ALA A 334 20.45 -14.43 16.49
C ALA A 334 20.54 -15.78 17.23
N TYR A 335 21.46 -16.64 16.77
CA TYR A 335 21.78 -17.92 17.41
C TYR A 335 22.67 -17.74 18.64
N SER A 336 23.61 -16.79 18.57
CA SER A 336 24.60 -16.52 19.61
C SER A 336 24.57 -15.06 20.07
N THR A 337 25.51 -14.70 20.96
CA THR A 337 25.77 -13.30 21.36
C THR A 337 27.07 -12.77 20.77
N ALA A 338 27.57 -13.37 19.68
CA ALA A 338 28.73 -12.83 18.99
C ALA A 338 28.37 -11.47 18.37
N GLU A 339 29.31 -10.53 18.38
CA GLU A 339 29.10 -9.14 17.89
C GLU A 339 29.89 -8.85 16.60
N ASN A 340 30.50 -9.88 16.02
CA ASN A 340 31.28 -9.76 14.79
C ASN A 340 31.33 -11.11 14.07
N VAL A 341 30.44 -11.30 13.09
CA VAL A 341 30.39 -12.52 12.28
C VAL A 341 30.73 -12.25 10.82
N HIS A 342 31.49 -13.17 10.22
CA HIS A 342 31.84 -13.12 8.81
C HIS A 342 31.36 -14.39 8.12
N LEU A 343 30.39 -14.25 7.23
CA LEU A 343 29.87 -15.39 6.47
C LEU A 343 30.98 -16.07 5.65
N GLY A 344 30.98 -17.40 5.65
CA GLY A 344 32.04 -18.23 5.07
C GLY A 344 33.35 -18.30 5.87
N LYS A 345 33.47 -17.60 7.00
CA LYS A 345 34.64 -17.67 7.90
C LYS A 345 34.28 -18.05 9.33
N THR A 346 33.23 -17.45 9.88
CA THR A 346 32.71 -17.79 11.21
C THR A 346 32.13 -19.20 11.18
N ASP A 347 32.64 -20.04 12.06
CA ASP A 347 32.13 -21.39 12.28
C ASP A 347 31.06 -21.34 13.38
N PHE A 348 29.80 -21.20 12.98
CA PHE A 348 28.66 -21.10 13.91
C PHE A 348 28.50 -22.33 14.80
N THR A 349 29.01 -23.50 14.40
CA THR A 349 28.98 -24.74 15.22
C THR A 349 29.87 -24.65 16.46
N LYS A 350 30.81 -23.69 16.48
CA LYS A 350 31.69 -23.43 17.63
C LYS A 350 31.21 -22.29 18.51
N LEU A 351 30.15 -21.58 18.13
CA LEU A 351 29.56 -20.52 18.94
C LEU A 351 28.64 -21.12 20.01
N THR A 352 28.63 -20.50 21.18
CA THR A 352 27.69 -20.86 22.25
C THR A 352 26.30 -20.33 21.91
N PRO A 353 25.26 -21.18 21.83
CA PRO A 353 23.88 -20.72 21.69
C PRO A 353 23.51 -19.75 22.82
N ASN A 354 22.81 -18.67 22.50
CA ASN A 354 22.36 -17.68 23.49
C ASN A 354 21.18 -18.17 24.37
N GLY A 355 20.62 -19.34 24.06
CA GLY A 355 19.49 -19.94 24.79
C GLY A 355 18.14 -19.28 24.52
N LYS A 356 18.07 -18.29 23.63
CA LYS A 356 16.87 -17.53 23.26
C LYS A 356 16.56 -17.56 21.76
N HIS A 357 17.35 -18.28 20.96
CA HIS A 357 17.13 -18.40 19.52
C HIS A 357 15.77 -19.06 19.20
N ALA A 358 14.91 -18.32 18.51
CA ALA A 358 13.54 -18.74 18.24
C ALA A 358 13.45 -19.82 17.15
N ALA A 359 14.23 -19.69 16.08
CA ALA A 359 14.21 -20.58 14.92
C ALA A 359 15.06 -21.84 15.15
N ASN A 360 14.63 -22.67 16.10
CA ASN A 360 15.24 -23.97 16.36
C ASN A 360 14.29 -25.14 16.04
N ASN A 361 14.87 -26.31 15.80
CA ASN A 361 14.16 -27.53 15.40
C ASN A 361 12.95 -27.89 16.29
N THR A 362 13.08 -27.77 17.62
CA THR A 362 12.02 -28.15 18.55
C THR A 362 10.85 -27.19 18.43
N LYS A 363 11.12 -25.89 18.54
CA LYS A 363 10.06 -24.87 18.52
C LYS A 363 9.35 -24.81 17.18
N VAL A 364 10.09 -24.88 16.08
CA VAL A 364 9.48 -24.86 14.75
C VAL A 364 8.54 -26.04 14.56
N LYS A 365 8.87 -27.24 15.06
CA LYS A 365 7.94 -28.39 15.03
C LYS A 365 6.67 -28.14 15.83
N GLU A 366 6.77 -27.53 17.00
CA GLU A 366 5.58 -27.19 17.81
C GLU A 366 4.65 -26.22 17.08
N TYR A 367 5.22 -25.24 16.36
CA TYR A 367 4.44 -24.33 15.52
C TYR A 367 3.85 -25.04 14.30
N ILE A 368 4.59 -25.93 13.64
CA ILE A 368 4.09 -26.76 12.52
C ILE A 368 2.89 -27.59 12.99
N ASP A 369 3.01 -28.26 14.14
CA ASP A 369 1.94 -29.10 14.68
C ASP A 369 0.70 -28.27 15.00
N PHE A 370 0.86 -27.13 15.67
CA PHE A 370 -0.27 -26.26 15.98
C PHE A 370 -0.94 -25.67 14.72
N ALA A 371 -0.13 -25.25 13.72
CA ALA A 371 -0.64 -24.74 12.45
C ALA A 371 -1.44 -25.82 11.69
N ALA A 372 -0.91 -27.04 11.63
CA ALA A 372 -1.54 -28.19 10.97
C ALA A 372 -2.86 -28.60 11.65
N GLU A 373 -2.86 -28.69 12.98
CA GLU A 373 -4.05 -28.99 13.78
C GLU A 373 -5.18 -27.97 13.58
N ASN A 374 -4.85 -26.74 13.15
CA ASN A 374 -5.79 -25.64 13.00
C ASN A 374 -6.06 -25.22 11.55
N GLY A 375 -5.56 -25.98 10.57
CA GLY A 375 -5.87 -25.79 9.15
C GLY A 375 -5.23 -24.56 8.51
N PHE A 376 -4.09 -24.11 9.04
CA PHE A 376 -3.23 -23.13 8.37
C PHE A 376 -2.48 -23.79 7.22
N GLN A 377 -2.07 -23.00 6.22
CA GLN A 377 -1.33 -23.50 5.06
C GLN A 377 0.17 -23.20 5.16
N GLY A 378 0.52 -22.09 5.81
CA GLY A 378 1.89 -21.58 5.87
C GLY A 378 2.44 -21.45 7.30
N LEU A 379 3.76 -21.54 7.44
CA LEU A 379 4.48 -21.13 8.63
C LEU A 379 5.72 -20.30 8.27
N LEU A 380 5.73 -19.02 8.63
CA LEU A 380 6.90 -18.14 8.53
C LEU A 380 7.90 -18.45 9.64
N ILE A 381 9.19 -18.43 9.31
CA ILE A 381 10.26 -18.60 10.29
C ILE A 381 11.34 -17.55 10.02
N GLU A 382 11.45 -16.57 10.91
CA GLU A 382 12.55 -15.61 10.88
C GLU A 382 13.69 -16.06 11.80
N GLY A 383 14.93 -15.65 11.51
CA GLY A 383 16.10 -16.06 12.29
C GLY A 383 16.71 -17.40 11.86
N TRP A 384 16.21 -18.06 10.81
CA TRP A 384 16.64 -19.42 10.45
C TRP A 384 18.08 -19.52 9.90
N ASN A 385 18.57 -18.47 9.24
CA ASN A 385 19.83 -18.43 8.50
C ASN A 385 20.95 -17.71 9.25
N VAL A 386 22.21 -18.04 8.98
CA VAL A 386 23.36 -17.37 9.61
C VAL A 386 23.43 -15.88 9.27
N GLY A 387 23.85 -15.06 10.25
CA GLY A 387 24.16 -13.63 10.05
C GLY A 387 23.38 -12.67 10.96
N TRP A 388 22.35 -13.14 11.67
CA TRP A 388 21.49 -12.32 12.53
C TRP A 388 22.19 -11.66 13.72
N GLU A 389 23.42 -12.04 14.04
CA GLU A 389 24.26 -11.30 14.99
C GLU A 389 24.52 -9.85 14.54
N ASP A 390 24.61 -9.59 13.23
CA ASP A 390 25.03 -8.29 12.68
C ASP A 390 23.94 -7.66 11.77
N TRP A 391 22.67 -8.02 11.94
CA TRP A 391 21.59 -7.66 11.00
C TRP A 391 21.16 -6.19 11.08
N PHE A 392 21.35 -5.49 12.19
CA PHE A 392 20.73 -4.19 12.43
C PHE A 392 21.76 -3.07 12.53
N GLY A 393 21.60 -2.00 11.75
CA GLY A 393 22.32 -0.72 11.95
C GLY A 393 23.81 -0.70 11.56
N HIS A 394 24.32 -1.71 10.86
CA HIS A 394 25.75 -1.82 10.53
C HIS A 394 26.13 -1.43 9.08
N SER A 395 25.17 -1.13 8.20
CA SER A 395 25.42 -0.89 6.76
C SER A 395 26.32 -1.96 6.13
N LYS A 396 26.05 -3.24 6.47
CA LYS A 396 26.86 -4.40 6.11
C LYS A 396 26.46 -4.94 4.74
N GLU A 397 27.41 -4.96 3.80
CA GLU A 397 27.17 -5.47 2.44
C GLU A 397 26.88 -6.98 2.45
N PHE A 398 27.84 -7.79 2.89
CA PHE A 398 27.65 -9.25 2.94
C PHE A 398 27.12 -9.68 4.31
N VAL A 399 25.87 -9.31 4.58
CA VAL A 399 25.16 -9.59 5.84
C VAL A 399 24.55 -11.00 5.87
N PHE A 400 23.96 -11.44 4.75
CA PHE A 400 23.28 -12.72 4.60
C PHE A 400 23.67 -13.41 3.28
N ASP A 401 23.67 -14.74 3.26
CA ASP A 401 23.80 -15.56 2.04
C ASP A 401 22.47 -16.22 1.59
N PHE A 402 21.43 -16.11 2.43
CA PHE A 402 20.07 -16.59 2.20
C PHE A 402 19.93 -18.11 1.96
N ILE A 403 20.98 -18.90 2.22
CA ILE A 403 20.98 -20.35 1.95
C ILE A 403 21.51 -21.19 3.10
N THR A 404 22.28 -20.61 4.02
CA THR A 404 22.95 -21.36 5.09
C THR A 404 22.16 -21.25 6.40
N PRO A 405 21.57 -22.35 6.92
CA PRO A 405 20.86 -22.33 8.19
C PRO A 405 21.83 -22.29 9.39
N TYR A 406 21.34 -21.86 10.56
CA TYR A 406 22.05 -22.03 11.83
C TYR A 406 22.18 -23.50 12.26
N PRO A 407 23.12 -23.86 13.17
CA PRO A 407 23.34 -25.25 13.60
C PRO A 407 22.13 -25.93 14.24
N ASP A 408 21.21 -25.17 14.83
CA ASP A 408 19.99 -25.68 15.49
C ASP A 408 18.74 -25.64 14.59
N PHE A 409 18.91 -25.32 13.31
CA PHE A 409 17.87 -25.31 12.28
C PHE A 409 18.19 -26.30 11.14
N ASP A 410 17.58 -27.48 11.17
CA ASP A 410 17.70 -28.45 10.08
C ASP A 410 16.64 -28.18 9.02
N ILE A 411 17.02 -27.37 8.01
CA ILE A 411 16.14 -26.97 6.92
C ILE A 411 15.50 -28.17 6.21
N LYS A 412 16.23 -29.26 6.01
CA LYS A 412 15.71 -30.42 5.28
C LYS A 412 14.65 -31.13 6.14
N MET A 413 15.01 -31.47 7.36
CA MET A 413 14.14 -32.19 8.28
C MET A 413 12.87 -31.40 8.59
N LEU A 414 12.96 -30.08 8.79
CA LEU A 414 11.81 -29.23 9.08
C LEU A 414 10.86 -29.11 7.90
N ASN A 415 11.36 -28.99 6.66
CA ASN A 415 10.50 -29.01 5.47
C ASN A 415 9.84 -30.37 5.26
N GLU A 416 10.59 -31.46 5.41
CA GLU A 416 10.02 -32.82 5.36
C GLU A 416 8.91 -33.02 6.41
N TYR A 417 9.13 -32.52 7.64
CA TYR A 417 8.13 -32.56 8.70
C TYR A 417 6.90 -31.71 8.37
N ALA A 418 7.09 -30.46 7.93
CA ALA A 418 6.01 -29.56 7.53
C ALA A 418 5.15 -30.18 6.41
N HIS A 419 5.78 -30.69 5.35
CA HIS A 419 5.09 -31.34 4.25
C HIS A 419 4.30 -32.57 4.69
N SER A 420 4.85 -33.38 5.61
CA SER A 420 4.13 -34.55 6.16
C SER A 420 2.84 -34.16 6.90
N LYS A 421 2.73 -32.90 7.31
CA LYS A 421 1.58 -32.30 8.01
C LYS A 421 0.71 -31.42 7.10
N GLY A 422 1.05 -31.32 5.81
CA GLY A 422 0.35 -30.45 4.85
C GLY A 422 0.64 -28.96 5.02
N ILE A 423 1.71 -28.60 5.73
CA ILE A 423 2.17 -27.22 5.92
C ILE A 423 3.30 -26.93 4.94
N LYS A 424 3.27 -25.73 4.35
CA LYS A 424 4.44 -25.16 3.66
C LYS A 424 5.14 -24.18 4.58
N LEU A 425 6.46 -24.22 4.60
CA LEU A 425 7.23 -23.16 5.26
C LEU A 425 7.29 -21.95 4.33
N ILE A 426 7.22 -20.76 4.91
CA ILE A 426 7.39 -19.49 4.21
C ILE A 426 8.81 -19.00 4.51
N MET A 427 9.57 -18.75 3.44
CA MET A 427 10.96 -18.34 3.56
C MET A 427 11.04 -16.91 4.09
N HIS A 428 12.12 -16.57 4.76
CA HIS A 428 12.42 -15.19 5.14
C HIS A 428 13.78 -14.76 4.61
N HIS A 429 13.81 -13.65 3.89
CA HIS A 429 15.00 -12.98 3.35
C HIS A 429 15.03 -11.52 3.82
N GLU A 430 15.35 -11.29 5.10
CA GLU A 430 15.80 -9.97 5.55
C GLU A 430 17.11 -9.60 4.84
N THR A 431 17.24 -8.36 4.37
CA THR A 431 18.41 -7.92 3.61
C THR A 431 19.27 -6.91 4.36
N SER A 432 18.77 -6.35 5.46
CA SER A 432 19.39 -5.27 6.23
C SER A 432 19.74 -4.04 5.37
N GLY A 433 18.82 -3.68 4.47
CA GLY A 433 19.01 -2.66 3.44
C GLY A 433 19.98 -3.06 2.31
N SER A 434 20.61 -4.25 2.36
CA SER A 434 21.64 -4.66 1.39
C SER A 434 21.07 -5.26 0.10
N ALA A 435 20.38 -4.42 -0.67
CA ALA A 435 19.72 -4.80 -1.92
C ALA A 435 20.67 -5.43 -2.95
N THR A 436 21.88 -4.88 -3.12
CA THR A 436 22.87 -5.42 -4.08
C THR A 436 23.40 -6.79 -3.69
N ASN A 437 23.58 -7.05 -2.39
CA ASN A 437 23.92 -8.39 -1.91
C ASN A 437 22.78 -9.36 -2.19
N TYR A 438 21.54 -8.95 -1.94
CA TYR A 438 20.38 -9.79 -2.22
C TYR A 438 20.26 -10.17 -3.69
N GLU A 439 20.47 -9.23 -4.63
CA GLU A 439 20.46 -9.56 -6.07
C GLU A 439 21.52 -10.60 -6.48
N ARG A 440 22.72 -10.55 -5.88
CA ARG A 440 23.80 -11.51 -6.16
C ARG A 440 23.45 -12.93 -5.70
N TRP A 441 22.63 -13.04 -4.65
CA TRP A 441 22.26 -14.33 -4.04
C TRP A 441 20.86 -14.82 -4.43
N ALA A 442 19.99 -13.96 -4.96
CA ALA A 442 18.58 -14.26 -5.23
C ALA A 442 18.38 -15.56 -6.02
N ASP A 443 19.21 -15.81 -7.04
CA ASP A 443 19.12 -17.03 -7.84
C ASP A 443 19.35 -18.30 -7.02
N LYS A 444 20.39 -18.31 -6.17
CA LYS A 444 20.70 -19.44 -5.28
C LYS A 444 19.69 -19.58 -4.16
N ALA A 445 19.19 -18.46 -3.64
CA ALA A 445 18.16 -18.42 -2.61
C ALA A 445 16.85 -19.05 -3.14
N PHE A 446 16.40 -18.66 -4.33
CA PHE A 446 15.20 -19.23 -4.95
C PHE A 446 15.38 -20.69 -5.41
N GLN A 447 16.58 -21.09 -5.84
CA GLN A 447 16.89 -22.52 -6.05
C GLN A 447 16.79 -23.32 -4.74
N THR A 448 17.23 -22.74 -3.63
CA THR A 448 17.15 -23.36 -2.30
C THR A 448 15.70 -23.48 -1.85
N MET A 449 14.90 -22.44 -2.08
CA MET A 449 13.45 -22.46 -1.84
C MET A 449 12.78 -23.61 -2.62
N ASN A 450 12.99 -23.70 -3.94
CA ASN A 450 12.42 -24.76 -4.77
C ASN A 450 12.91 -26.16 -4.38
N LYS A 451 14.19 -26.30 -3.99
CA LYS A 451 14.75 -27.57 -3.52
C LYS A 451 14.01 -28.12 -2.30
N TYR A 452 13.60 -27.24 -1.39
CA TYR A 452 12.95 -27.63 -0.13
C TYR A 452 11.43 -27.42 -0.13
N GLY A 453 10.84 -26.87 -1.18
CA GLY A 453 9.39 -26.75 -1.35
C GLY A 453 8.76 -25.45 -0.81
N TYR A 454 9.56 -24.40 -0.61
CA TYR A 454 9.06 -23.06 -0.30
C TYR A 454 8.51 -22.41 -1.56
N ASP A 455 7.28 -21.92 -1.52
CA ASP A 455 6.62 -21.22 -2.64
C ASP A 455 6.29 -19.74 -2.33
N ALA A 456 6.66 -19.28 -1.14
CA ALA A 456 6.50 -17.89 -0.71
C ALA A 456 7.70 -17.42 0.10
N VAL A 457 8.03 -16.14 -0.02
CA VAL A 457 9.07 -15.46 0.75
C VAL A 457 8.58 -14.14 1.33
N LYS A 458 8.90 -13.89 2.59
CA LYS A 458 8.89 -12.57 3.22
C LYS A 458 10.28 -11.93 3.04
N THR A 459 10.39 -10.90 2.22
CA THR A 459 11.60 -10.06 2.12
C THR A 459 11.52 -8.88 3.08
N GLY A 460 12.66 -8.36 3.53
CA GLY A 460 12.75 -7.15 4.36
C GLY A 460 13.98 -6.32 3.99
N TYR A 461 13.90 -5.01 4.24
CA TYR A 461 14.94 -4.03 3.87
C TYR A 461 15.26 -3.09 5.03
N VAL A 462 15.36 -3.61 6.26
CA VAL A 462 15.59 -2.77 7.44
C VAL A 462 16.95 -2.05 7.38
N GLY A 463 16.92 -0.72 7.42
CA GLY A 463 18.10 0.15 7.45
C GLY A 463 18.45 0.77 6.10
N ASP A 464 19.37 1.74 6.09
CA ASP A 464 19.72 2.49 4.88
C ASP A 464 20.14 1.58 3.70
N ILE A 465 19.60 1.87 2.51
CA ILE A 465 19.84 1.07 1.31
C ILE A 465 21.33 1.02 0.93
N ILE A 466 21.76 -0.18 0.56
CA ILE A 466 23.04 -0.44 -0.12
C ILE A 466 22.74 -0.92 -1.54
N PRO A 467 23.03 -0.07 -2.56
CA PRO A 467 24.19 0.80 -2.67
C PRO A 467 24.01 2.12 -1.92
N ARG A 468 25.01 2.46 -1.11
CA ARG A 468 24.90 3.54 -0.12
C ARG A 468 24.53 4.87 -0.75
N GLY A 469 23.47 5.49 -0.23
CA GLY A 469 22.97 6.80 -0.64
C GLY A 469 21.81 6.74 -1.64
N GLU A 470 21.45 5.56 -2.13
CA GLU A 470 20.08 5.36 -2.60
C GLU A 470 19.11 5.40 -1.42
N HIS A 471 17.84 5.63 -1.74
CA HIS A 471 16.72 5.61 -0.80
C HIS A 471 15.78 4.47 -1.15
N HIS A 472 14.93 4.04 -0.20
CA HIS A 472 14.01 2.92 -0.42
C HIS A 472 13.05 3.17 -1.58
N TYR A 473 12.68 4.43 -1.82
CA TYR A 473 11.68 4.79 -2.83
C TYR A 473 12.27 5.52 -4.04
N SER A 474 13.59 5.47 -4.23
CA SER A 474 14.26 5.98 -5.44
C SER A 474 13.98 5.07 -6.65
N GLN A 475 14.23 5.59 -7.86
CA GLN A 475 14.06 4.81 -9.09
C GLN A 475 14.87 3.50 -9.06
N TRP A 476 16.10 3.54 -8.53
CA TRP A 476 16.98 2.37 -8.51
C TRP A 476 16.41 1.25 -7.65
N THR A 477 15.93 1.60 -6.44
CA THR A 477 15.41 0.62 -5.48
C THR A 477 14.03 0.10 -5.88
N ILE A 478 13.19 0.96 -6.48
CA ILE A 478 11.93 0.51 -7.09
C ILE A 478 12.19 -0.55 -8.17
N ASN A 479 13.18 -0.31 -9.03
CA ASN A 479 13.60 -1.30 -10.02
C ASN A 479 14.16 -2.57 -9.37
N HIS A 480 14.83 -2.48 -8.23
CA HIS A 480 15.27 -3.65 -7.46
C HIS A 480 14.09 -4.53 -7.04
N TYR A 481 13.05 -3.97 -6.41
CA TYR A 481 11.90 -4.75 -5.94
C TYR A 481 11.25 -5.55 -7.08
N TYR A 482 11.08 -4.93 -8.25
CA TYR A 482 10.47 -5.62 -9.40
C TYR A 482 11.41 -6.60 -10.09
N ARG A 483 12.73 -6.36 -10.12
CA ARG A 483 13.70 -7.39 -10.55
C ARG A 483 13.62 -8.63 -9.67
N ILE A 484 13.45 -8.46 -8.36
CA ILE A 484 13.24 -9.57 -7.43
C ILE A 484 11.90 -10.27 -7.70
N ALA A 485 10.82 -9.53 -7.93
CA ALA A 485 9.51 -10.10 -8.25
C ALA A 485 9.52 -10.92 -9.55
N GLU A 486 10.11 -10.39 -10.62
CA GLU A 486 10.28 -11.09 -11.89
C GLU A 486 11.14 -12.35 -11.74
N LYS A 487 12.28 -12.24 -11.05
CA LYS A 487 13.13 -13.39 -10.79
C LYS A 487 12.41 -14.43 -9.92
N ALA A 488 11.64 -14.04 -8.91
CA ALA A 488 10.84 -14.97 -8.12
C ALA A 488 9.79 -15.69 -8.97
N ASN A 489 9.20 -15.02 -9.97
CA ASN A 489 8.27 -15.66 -10.91
C ASN A 489 8.95 -16.74 -11.77
N ASP A 490 10.20 -16.57 -12.20
CA ASP A 490 10.95 -17.62 -12.91
C ASP A 490 11.06 -18.92 -12.09
N TYR A 491 11.02 -18.79 -10.76
CA TYR A 491 11.05 -19.90 -9.81
C TYR A 491 9.67 -20.28 -9.25
N LYS A 492 8.58 -19.61 -9.68
CA LYS A 492 7.21 -19.80 -9.18
C LYS A 492 7.06 -19.50 -7.68
N ILE A 493 7.64 -18.40 -7.23
CA ILE A 493 7.63 -17.94 -5.84
C ILE A 493 6.78 -16.68 -5.70
N MET A 494 5.95 -16.65 -4.67
CA MET A 494 5.23 -15.45 -4.20
C MET A 494 6.10 -14.60 -3.28
N VAL A 495 5.97 -13.28 -3.38
CA VAL A 495 6.77 -12.30 -2.64
C VAL A 495 5.85 -11.44 -1.79
N ASN A 496 6.17 -11.38 -0.49
CA ASN A 496 5.65 -10.42 0.47
C ASN A 496 6.81 -9.52 0.91
N SER A 497 6.77 -8.22 0.62
CA SER A 497 7.92 -7.34 0.88
C SER A 497 7.68 -6.31 1.96
N HIS A 498 8.40 -6.44 3.07
CA HIS A 498 8.50 -5.43 4.13
C HIS A 498 9.49 -4.33 3.71
N GLU A 499 9.36 -3.13 4.30
CA GLU A 499 10.09 -1.86 4.00
C GLU A 499 10.09 -1.34 2.54
N SER A 500 9.52 -2.11 1.60
CA SER A 500 9.45 -1.73 0.19
C SER A 500 8.60 -0.47 -0.05
N VAL A 501 8.61 0.01 -1.30
CA VAL A 501 7.68 1.08 -1.69
C VAL A 501 6.24 0.60 -1.53
N ARG A 502 5.36 1.45 -0.99
CA ARG A 502 3.93 1.21 -0.94
C ARG A 502 3.37 0.82 -2.33
N PRO A 503 2.53 -0.23 -2.44
CA PRO A 503 1.93 -0.65 -3.69
C PRO A 503 1.08 0.43 -4.36
N THR A 504 1.11 0.46 -5.69
CA THR A 504 0.37 1.38 -6.58
C THR A 504 -0.40 0.64 -7.69
N GLY A 505 -0.83 -0.59 -7.40
CA GLY A 505 -1.70 -1.44 -8.24
C GLY A 505 -0.98 -2.55 -9.00
N GLU A 506 0.31 -2.74 -8.74
CA GLU A 506 1.22 -3.57 -9.53
C GLU A 506 0.93 -5.06 -9.41
N SER A 507 0.12 -5.50 -8.45
CA SER A 507 -0.43 -6.88 -8.42
C SER A 507 -1.18 -7.25 -9.71
N ARG A 508 -1.62 -6.29 -10.53
CA ARG A 508 -2.14 -6.54 -11.87
C ARG A 508 -1.03 -6.95 -12.86
N THR A 509 0.16 -6.36 -12.74
CA THR A 509 1.32 -6.56 -13.61
C THR A 509 2.20 -7.74 -13.13
N TYR A 510 2.48 -7.76 -11.82
CA TYR A 510 3.29 -8.74 -11.10
C TYR A 510 2.44 -9.43 -10.02
N PRO A 511 1.53 -10.35 -10.41
CA PRO A 511 0.59 -10.95 -9.47
C PRO A 511 1.24 -11.81 -8.38
N ASN A 512 2.51 -12.16 -8.51
CA ASN A 512 3.28 -12.85 -7.47
C ASN A 512 3.83 -11.91 -6.39
N TYR A 513 3.84 -10.60 -6.62
CA TYR A 513 4.07 -9.60 -5.57
C TYR A 513 2.77 -9.42 -4.79
N ILE A 514 2.51 -10.37 -3.89
CA ILE A 514 1.19 -10.59 -3.31
C ILE A 514 0.86 -9.62 -2.19
N SER A 515 1.85 -9.05 -1.52
CA SER A 515 1.65 -8.09 -0.44
C SER A 515 2.93 -7.31 -0.16
N ALA A 516 2.79 -6.18 0.53
CA ALA A 516 3.89 -5.47 1.16
C ALA A 516 3.48 -5.04 2.55
N GLU A 517 4.41 -4.76 3.45
CA GLU A 517 4.05 -4.03 4.67
C GLU A 517 3.93 -2.54 4.36
N ALA A 518 5.06 -1.84 4.17
CA ALA A 518 5.14 -0.48 3.64
C ALA A 518 4.22 0.55 4.33
N ALA A 519 4.00 0.35 5.63
CA ALA A 519 3.31 1.22 6.57
C ALA A 519 3.45 0.63 7.97
N ARG A 520 3.15 1.42 8.99
CA ARG A 520 3.23 0.96 10.39
C ARG A 520 2.32 -0.26 10.65
N GLY A 521 2.93 -1.43 10.85
CA GLY A 521 2.24 -2.72 11.05
C GLY A 521 1.88 -3.03 12.52
N THR A 522 1.53 -4.29 12.78
CA THR A 522 1.26 -4.80 14.14
C THR A 522 2.53 -4.87 14.99
N GLU A 523 3.72 -4.98 14.39
CA GLU A 523 4.99 -4.94 15.15
C GLU A 523 5.17 -3.66 15.97
N TYR A 524 4.74 -2.51 15.46
CA TYR A 524 4.75 -1.25 16.20
C TYR A 524 3.79 -1.22 17.40
N GLU A 525 2.89 -2.19 17.52
CA GLU A 525 2.13 -2.38 18.76
C GLU A 525 3.05 -2.80 19.91
N ALA A 526 4.13 -3.54 19.62
CA ALA A 526 5.19 -3.86 20.56
C ALA A 526 6.22 -2.72 20.72
N PHE A 527 6.22 -1.72 19.83
CA PHE A 527 7.14 -0.56 19.84
C PHE A 527 6.44 0.75 20.25
N GLY A 528 5.45 0.68 21.15
CA GLY A 528 4.76 1.84 21.71
C GLY A 528 3.27 1.93 21.41
N GLY A 529 2.74 1.00 20.60
CA GLY A 529 1.32 0.93 20.29
C GLY A 529 0.97 1.81 19.08
N ASN A 530 0.10 1.31 18.21
CA ASN A 530 -0.57 2.19 17.24
C ASN A 530 -1.68 2.98 17.93
N LYS A 531 -2.18 4.03 17.29
CA LYS A 531 -3.39 4.71 17.77
C LYS A 531 -4.62 3.84 17.45
N PRO A 532 -5.71 3.90 18.24
CA PRO A 532 -6.94 3.16 17.96
C PRO A 532 -7.57 3.40 16.59
N ASP A 533 -7.40 4.58 16.00
CA ASP A 533 -7.86 4.98 14.67
C ASP A 533 -6.97 4.46 13.52
N HIS A 534 -5.79 3.90 13.81
CA HIS A 534 -4.83 3.53 12.76
C HIS A 534 -5.42 2.57 11.72
N GLN A 535 -6.14 1.53 12.17
CA GLN A 535 -6.75 0.54 11.28
C GLN A 535 -8.01 1.08 10.54
N THR A 536 -8.57 2.21 10.96
CA THR A 536 -9.69 2.89 10.26
C THR A 536 -9.19 3.95 9.27
N VAL A 537 -7.89 4.30 9.29
CA VAL A 537 -7.24 5.19 8.30
C VAL A 537 -6.56 4.43 7.16
N LEU A 538 -5.86 3.33 7.47
CA LEU A 538 -5.16 2.50 6.47
C LEU A 538 -6.01 2.16 5.21
N PRO A 539 -7.32 1.81 5.30
CA PRO A 539 -8.17 1.49 4.13
C PRO A 539 -8.33 2.61 3.13
N PHE A 540 -8.16 3.86 3.56
CA PHE A 540 -8.31 5.04 2.71
C PHE A 540 -6.97 5.60 2.24
N THR A 541 -5.87 5.02 2.71
CA THR A 541 -4.51 5.52 2.50
C THR A 541 -3.64 4.37 2.01
N ARG A 542 -2.84 3.72 2.87
CA ARG A 542 -1.89 2.66 2.52
C ARG A 542 -2.47 1.56 1.60
N TRP A 543 -3.71 1.14 1.77
CA TRP A 543 -4.27 0.08 0.92
C TRP A 543 -4.65 0.48 -0.48
N MET A 544 -4.77 1.78 -0.73
CA MET A 544 -5.11 2.29 -2.05
C MET A 544 -3.93 1.99 -2.99
N GLY A 545 -3.98 0.83 -3.65
CA GLY A 545 -2.95 0.32 -4.54
C GLY A 545 -2.52 -1.13 -4.29
N GLY A 546 -2.81 -1.72 -3.13
CA GLY A 546 -2.47 -3.13 -2.90
C GLY A 546 -2.52 -3.54 -1.44
N SER A 547 -2.59 -4.85 -1.19
CA SER A 547 -2.71 -5.40 0.15
C SER A 547 -1.53 -5.04 1.05
N MET A 548 -1.81 -5.08 2.36
CA MET A 548 -0.83 -4.88 3.41
C MET A 548 -0.69 -6.18 4.19
N ASP A 549 0.52 -6.69 4.40
CA ASP A 549 0.74 -7.75 5.39
C ASP A 549 0.73 -7.14 6.79
N TYR A 550 -0.46 -6.85 7.33
CA TYR A 550 -0.61 -6.14 8.60
C TYR A 550 -0.29 -7.00 9.82
N THR A 551 -0.33 -8.33 9.66
CA THR A 551 -0.12 -9.35 10.70
C THR A 551 -1.09 -9.26 11.91
N PRO A 552 -2.42 -9.32 11.70
CA PRO A 552 -3.40 -9.22 12.79
C PRO A 552 -3.47 -10.49 13.66
N GLY A 553 -4.35 -10.46 14.66
CA GLY A 553 -4.73 -11.62 15.46
C GLY A 553 -4.06 -11.71 16.82
N ILE A 554 -3.58 -10.61 17.39
CA ILE A 554 -3.00 -10.61 18.74
C ILE A 554 -4.11 -10.75 19.79
N PHE A 555 -4.18 -11.89 20.47
CA PHE A 555 -5.15 -12.15 21.53
C PHE A 555 -4.61 -11.70 22.88
N GLN A 556 -3.32 -11.92 23.17
CA GLN A 556 -2.70 -11.40 24.36
C GLN A 556 -2.11 -10.01 24.11
N THR A 557 -2.92 -8.98 24.38
CA THR A 557 -2.56 -7.60 24.04
C THR A 557 -1.63 -6.93 25.05
N LYS A 558 -1.53 -7.45 26.27
CA LYS A 558 -0.71 -6.86 27.34
C LYS A 558 0.65 -7.55 27.44
N LEU A 559 1.74 -6.80 27.35
CA LEU A 559 3.10 -7.36 27.40
C LEU A 559 3.59 -7.63 28.83
N ASP A 560 2.95 -7.04 29.87
CA ASP A 560 3.21 -7.36 31.27
C ASP A 560 3.02 -8.85 31.60
N TYR A 561 2.16 -9.53 30.83
CA TYR A 561 1.96 -10.97 30.86
C TYR A 561 3.25 -11.77 30.63
N TYR A 562 4.16 -11.27 29.79
CA TYR A 562 5.47 -11.88 29.54
C TYR A 562 6.57 -11.28 30.40
N PHE A 563 6.49 -9.98 30.63
CA PHE A 563 7.53 -9.18 31.28
C PHE A 563 6.90 -8.36 32.40
N PRO A 564 6.84 -8.89 33.65
CA PRO A 564 6.20 -8.20 34.75
C PRO A 564 6.67 -6.74 34.90
N GLY A 565 5.73 -5.80 34.84
CA GLY A 565 5.99 -4.34 34.92
C GLY A 565 6.13 -3.63 33.58
N ASP A 566 6.05 -4.34 32.44
CA ASP A 566 6.03 -3.73 31.11
C ASP A 566 4.68 -3.02 30.85
N ASN A 567 4.73 -1.76 30.43
CA ASN A 567 3.53 -0.95 30.17
C ASN A 567 3.10 -0.97 28.70
N ARG A 568 3.85 -1.64 27.82
CA ARG A 568 3.52 -1.78 26.40
C ARG A 568 2.30 -2.67 26.23
N PHE A 569 1.39 -2.28 25.34
CA PHE A 569 0.24 -3.09 24.97
C PHE A 569 -0.31 -2.71 23.60
N VAL A 570 -0.91 -3.70 22.94
CA VAL A 570 -1.63 -3.57 21.67
C VAL A 570 -2.94 -2.84 21.90
N LYS A 571 -3.18 -1.71 21.22
CA LYS A 571 -4.34 -0.84 21.52
C LYS A 571 -5.63 -1.29 20.84
N THR A 572 -6.09 -2.51 21.14
CA THR A 572 -7.22 -3.19 20.49
C THR A 572 -8.02 -4.08 21.45
N THR A 573 -9.28 -4.36 21.14
CA THR A 573 -9.98 -5.55 21.69
C THR A 573 -9.63 -6.81 20.88
N LEU A 574 -9.85 -7.99 21.47
CA LEU A 574 -9.72 -9.29 20.81
C LEU A 574 -10.66 -9.37 19.60
N VAL A 575 -11.89 -8.87 19.71
CA VAL A 575 -12.87 -8.97 18.63
C VAL A 575 -12.53 -8.04 17.47
N LYS A 576 -11.96 -6.85 17.74
CA LYS A 576 -11.39 -6.02 16.67
C LYS A 576 -10.31 -6.79 15.89
N GLN A 577 -9.43 -7.54 16.58
CA GLN A 577 -8.41 -8.37 15.91
C GLN A 577 -9.01 -9.45 15.01
N LEU A 578 -10.16 -10.03 15.36
CA LEU A 578 -10.91 -10.93 14.46
C LEU A 578 -11.45 -10.17 13.24
N ALA A 579 -12.08 -9.02 13.48
CA ALA A 579 -12.68 -8.21 12.42
C ALA A 579 -11.66 -7.73 11.38
N LEU A 580 -10.39 -7.54 11.78
CA LEU A 580 -9.31 -7.18 10.87
C LEU A 580 -9.17 -8.16 9.69
N TYR A 581 -9.37 -9.47 9.87
CA TYR A 581 -9.28 -10.44 8.75
C TYR A 581 -10.30 -10.19 7.61
N VAL A 582 -11.32 -9.33 7.85
CA VAL A 582 -12.33 -8.93 6.86
C VAL A 582 -12.20 -7.47 6.48
N THR A 583 -12.05 -6.55 7.44
CA THR A 583 -11.89 -5.12 7.12
C THR A 583 -10.57 -4.85 6.43
N MET A 584 -9.58 -5.74 6.65
CA MET A 584 -8.26 -5.71 6.07
C MET A 584 -8.10 -6.73 4.94
N TYR A 585 -8.17 -6.31 3.67
CA TYR A 585 -7.91 -7.25 2.58
C TYR A 585 -6.43 -7.64 2.52
N MET A 586 -6.20 -8.95 2.67
CA MET A 586 -4.89 -9.56 2.74
C MET A 586 -5.00 -10.96 2.11
N PRO A 587 -4.36 -11.22 0.96
CA PRO A 587 -4.30 -12.57 0.39
C PRO A 587 -3.32 -13.48 1.14
N LEU A 588 -2.36 -12.88 1.86
CA LEU A 588 -1.47 -13.52 2.81
C LEU A 588 -1.87 -13.05 4.21
N GLN A 589 -2.50 -13.92 5.01
CA GLN A 589 -3.06 -13.56 6.32
C GLN A 589 -2.35 -14.27 7.46
N MET A 590 -1.65 -13.51 8.30
CA MET A 590 -1.02 -14.06 9.49
C MET A 590 -2.01 -14.17 10.63
N ALA A 591 -1.94 -15.27 11.39
CA ALA A 591 -2.31 -15.31 12.80
C ALA A 591 -1.04 -15.10 13.62
N ALA A 592 -0.81 -13.84 13.99
CA ALA A 592 0.48 -13.37 14.49
C ALA A 592 0.83 -13.82 15.91
N ASP A 593 -0.16 -14.10 16.75
CA ASP A 593 0.08 -14.36 18.17
C ASP A 593 0.72 -15.74 18.42
N LEU A 594 1.22 -15.94 19.64
CA LEU A 594 1.83 -17.20 20.04
C LEU A 594 0.76 -18.31 20.16
N PRO A 595 1.07 -19.56 19.75
CA PRO A 595 0.15 -20.69 19.87
C PRO A 595 -0.46 -20.88 21.27
N GLU A 596 0.30 -20.63 22.33
CA GLU A 596 -0.19 -20.75 23.72
C GLU A 596 -1.30 -19.75 24.06
N ASN A 597 -1.39 -18.61 23.38
CA ASN A 597 -2.46 -17.64 23.58
C ASN A 597 -3.72 -18.05 22.85
N TYR A 598 -3.60 -18.53 21.61
CA TYR A 598 -4.74 -19.06 20.87
C TYR A 598 -5.38 -20.25 21.58
N LYS A 599 -4.57 -21.14 22.17
CA LYS A 599 -5.06 -22.29 22.96
C LYS A 599 -6.01 -21.91 24.10
N LYS A 600 -5.90 -20.69 24.64
CA LYS A 600 -6.77 -20.18 25.72
C LYS A 600 -8.13 -19.66 25.22
N HIS A 601 -8.24 -19.37 23.93
CA HIS A 601 -9.41 -18.74 23.30
C HIS A 601 -9.74 -19.45 21.98
N MET A 602 -9.75 -20.78 21.99
CA MET A 602 -9.98 -21.59 20.78
C MET A 602 -11.37 -21.37 20.17
N ASP A 603 -12.34 -20.96 20.98
CA ASP A 603 -13.67 -20.53 20.57
C ASP A 603 -13.60 -19.27 19.69
N ALA A 604 -12.85 -18.24 20.10
CA ALA A 604 -12.62 -17.04 19.30
C ALA A 604 -11.70 -17.30 18.09
N PHE A 605 -10.66 -18.11 18.27
CA PHE A 605 -9.72 -18.52 17.22
C PHE A 605 -10.43 -19.25 16.07
N GLN A 606 -11.59 -19.85 16.32
CA GLN A 606 -12.41 -20.47 15.27
C GLN A 606 -12.77 -19.50 14.14
N PHE A 607 -12.92 -18.19 14.40
CA PHE A 607 -13.13 -17.21 13.33
C PHE A 607 -11.93 -17.14 12.39
N ILE A 608 -10.71 -17.08 12.92
CA ILE A 608 -9.47 -17.04 12.13
C ILE A 608 -9.30 -18.33 11.30
N LYS A 609 -9.71 -19.47 11.87
CA LYS A 609 -9.75 -20.75 11.14
C LYS A 609 -10.76 -20.73 10.00
N ASP A 610 -11.91 -20.11 10.20
CA ASP A 610 -13.03 -20.09 9.24
C ASP A 610 -12.87 -19.05 8.12
N VAL A 611 -12.30 -17.88 8.41
CA VAL A 611 -12.24 -16.74 7.48
C VAL A 611 -11.46 -17.09 6.21
N ALA A 612 -11.96 -16.65 5.07
CA ALA A 612 -11.28 -16.78 3.78
C ALA A 612 -10.24 -15.66 3.60
N ALA A 613 -9.35 -15.82 2.62
CA ALA A 613 -8.33 -14.82 2.28
C ALA A 613 -8.46 -14.29 0.83
N ASP A 614 -9.42 -14.79 0.05
CA ASP A 614 -9.71 -14.36 -1.33
C ASP A 614 -11.22 -14.33 -1.58
N TRP A 615 -11.69 -13.39 -2.41
CA TRP A 615 -13.08 -12.94 -2.37
C TRP A 615 -13.73 -12.81 -3.75
N ASP A 616 -14.94 -13.36 -3.90
CA ASP A 616 -15.75 -13.17 -5.11
C ASP A 616 -16.41 -11.79 -5.16
N ASP A 617 -16.76 -11.23 -3.99
CA ASP A 617 -17.41 -9.94 -3.87
C ASP A 617 -17.07 -9.29 -2.53
N THR A 618 -17.02 -7.96 -2.53
CA THR A 618 -16.79 -7.13 -1.35
C THR A 618 -17.82 -6.00 -1.35
N LYS A 619 -18.45 -5.81 -0.20
CA LYS A 619 -19.40 -4.74 0.09
C LYS A 619 -18.88 -3.92 1.25
N ILE A 620 -18.54 -2.68 0.97
CA ILE A 620 -18.29 -1.72 2.03
C ILE A 620 -19.65 -1.25 2.56
N LEU A 621 -20.02 -1.70 3.76
CA LEU A 621 -21.35 -1.46 4.31
C LEU A 621 -21.45 -0.07 4.93
N SER A 622 -20.37 0.38 5.58
CA SER A 622 -20.25 1.72 6.12
C SER A 622 -18.80 2.02 6.46
N ALA A 623 -18.34 3.25 6.21
CA ALA A 623 -16.99 3.62 6.58
C ALA A 623 -16.85 5.14 6.75
N GLU A 624 -15.96 5.57 7.64
CA GLU A 624 -15.53 6.95 7.82
C GLU A 624 -14.04 6.93 8.21
N PRO A 625 -13.14 7.62 7.47
CA PRO A 625 -11.71 7.60 7.76
C PRO A 625 -11.42 8.11 9.17
N GLY A 626 -10.60 7.38 9.92
CA GLY A 626 -10.28 7.70 11.31
C GLY A 626 -11.33 7.23 12.32
N ASP A 627 -12.57 6.92 11.91
CA ASP A 627 -13.66 6.63 12.84
C ASP A 627 -14.05 5.13 12.88
N TYR A 628 -14.46 4.56 11.75
CA TYR A 628 -14.94 3.17 11.68
C TYR A 628 -14.91 2.60 10.26
N VAL A 629 -14.88 1.26 10.17
CA VAL A 629 -15.00 0.51 8.91
C VAL A 629 -15.84 -0.74 9.13
N VAL A 630 -16.84 -0.95 8.28
CA VAL A 630 -17.68 -2.16 8.25
C VAL A 630 -17.73 -2.73 6.85
N THR A 631 -17.27 -3.97 6.70
CA THR A 631 -17.13 -4.65 5.40
C THR A 631 -17.75 -6.04 5.45
N ALA A 632 -18.47 -6.41 4.40
CA ALA A 632 -18.92 -7.77 4.13
C ALA A 632 -18.24 -8.32 2.87
N ARG A 633 -17.74 -9.55 2.93
CA ARG A 633 -17.06 -10.19 1.80
C ARG A 633 -17.58 -11.60 1.56
N LYS A 634 -17.74 -11.98 0.29
CA LYS A 634 -18.14 -13.32 -0.13
C LYS A 634 -16.88 -14.12 -0.47
N ALA A 635 -16.64 -15.21 0.24
CA ALA A 635 -15.46 -16.03 0.03
C ALA A 635 -15.48 -16.66 -1.38
N LYS A 636 -14.35 -16.56 -2.09
CA LYS A 636 -14.22 -16.94 -3.51
C LYS A 636 -14.66 -18.38 -3.75
N GLY A 637 -15.50 -18.59 -4.76
CA GLY A 637 -16.00 -19.92 -5.14
C GLY A 637 -16.98 -20.55 -4.15
N THR A 638 -17.45 -19.81 -3.14
CA THR A 638 -18.38 -20.33 -2.12
C THR A 638 -19.61 -19.44 -1.96
N GLU A 639 -20.58 -19.90 -1.18
CA GLU A 639 -21.72 -19.08 -0.74
C GLU A 639 -21.52 -18.48 0.67
N ASN A 640 -20.33 -18.67 1.25
CA ASN A 640 -20.02 -18.16 2.58
C ASN A 640 -19.73 -16.66 2.51
N TRP A 641 -20.28 -15.93 3.49
CA TRP A 641 -19.99 -14.52 3.70
C TRP A 641 -19.28 -14.32 5.04
N PHE A 642 -18.45 -13.29 5.11
CA PHE A 642 -17.80 -12.84 6.31
C PHE A 642 -18.03 -11.35 6.48
N VAL A 643 -18.28 -10.92 7.71
CA VAL A 643 -18.50 -9.50 8.03
C VAL A 643 -17.56 -9.10 9.15
N GLY A 644 -16.88 -7.98 9.01
CA GLY A 644 -16.08 -7.36 10.07
C GLY A 644 -16.47 -5.90 10.23
N GLY A 645 -16.56 -5.45 11.48
CA GLY A 645 -16.70 -4.05 11.85
C GLY A 645 -15.65 -3.67 12.88
N ILE A 646 -14.98 -2.53 12.68
CA ILE A 646 -14.00 -1.98 13.60
C ILE A 646 -14.27 -0.50 13.88
N THR A 647 -13.79 -0.03 15.02
CA THR A 647 -13.93 1.36 15.44
C THR A 647 -12.64 1.92 16.06
N ASP A 648 -12.53 3.25 16.13
CA ASP A 648 -11.45 3.99 16.80
C ASP A 648 -11.56 3.99 18.35
N GLU A 649 -10.96 4.96 19.05
CA GLU A 649 -11.02 5.11 20.51
C GLU A 649 -12.40 5.41 21.12
N ASN A 650 -13.43 5.63 20.29
CA ASN A 650 -14.80 5.93 20.68
C ASN A 650 -15.72 4.71 20.51
N LYS A 651 -16.66 4.53 21.46
CA LYS A 651 -17.68 3.47 21.35
C LYS A 651 -18.66 3.82 20.25
N ARG A 652 -19.11 2.82 19.48
CA ARG A 652 -20.09 3.01 18.41
C ARG A 652 -21.11 1.88 18.38
N GLU A 653 -22.29 2.19 17.87
CA GLU A 653 -23.29 1.19 17.53
C GLU A 653 -23.50 1.15 16.01
N TYR A 654 -23.61 -0.04 15.45
CA TYR A 654 -23.89 -0.23 14.04
C TYR A 654 -24.86 -1.38 13.82
N THR A 655 -25.90 -1.14 13.02
CA THR A 655 -26.84 -2.18 12.61
C THR A 655 -26.43 -2.74 11.25
N VAL A 656 -25.96 -3.99 11.23
CA VAL A 656 -25.70 -4.71 9.99
C VAL A 656 -27.03 -5.09 9.36
N ASP A 657 -27.27 -4.57 8.15
CA ASP A 657 -28.36 -4.97 7.27
C ASP A 657 -27.85 -6.07 6.32
N PHE A 658 -28.41 -7.28 6.43
CA PHE A 658 -27.93 -8.44 5.69
C PHE A 658 -28.50 -8.55 4.28
N SER A 659 -29.07 -7.47 3.72
CA SER A 659 -29.67 -7.44 2.37
C SER A 659 -28.72 -7.79 1.22
N PHE A 660 -27.41 -7.87 1.46
CA PHE A 660 -26.43 -8.39 0.50
C PHE A 660 -26.48 -9.93 0.33
N LEU A 661 -27.14 -10.66 1.24
CA LEU A 661 -27.30 -12.11 1.14
C LEU A 661 -28.31 -12.50 0.05
N ASP A 662 -28.13 -13.69 -0.53
CA ASP A 662 -29.02 -14.20 -1.58
C ASP A 662 -30.49 -14.25 -1.11
N LYS A 663 -31.39 -13.73 -1.95
CA LYS A 663 -32.83 -13.68 -1.66
C LYS A 663 -33.41 -15.08 -1.44
N GLY A 664 -34.19 -15.24 -0.38
CA GLY A 664 -34.89 -16.50 -0.06
C GLY A 664 -34.03 -17.58 0.59
N LYS A 665 -32.71 -17.39 0.71
CA LYS A 665 -31.82 -18.33 1.40
C LYS A 665 -31.72 -18.03 2.89
N LYS A 666 -31.49 -19.11 3.65
CA LYS A 666 -31.19 -19.09 5.09
C LYS A 666 -29.71 -19.36 5.31
N TYR A 667 -29.14 -18.68 6.30
CA TYR A 667 -27.74 -18.82 6.68
C TYR A 667 -27.64 -18.99 8.20
N GLU A 668 -26.68 -19.78 8.65
CA GLU A 668 -26.21 -19.76 10.04
C GLU A 668 -25.11 -18.71 10.16
N ALA A 669 -25.36 -17.67 10.97
CA ALA A 669 -24.36 -16.70 11.35
C ALA A 669 -23.76 -17.08 12.71
N THR A 670 -22.44 -17.31 12.75
CA THR A 670 -21.65 -17.34 14.00
C THR A 670 -21.11 -15.94 14.24
N ILE A 671 -21.53 -15.32 15.33
CA ILE A 671 -21.28 -13.93 15.67
C ILE A 671 -20.27 -13.85 16.80
N TYR A 672 -19.26 -13.02 16.62
CA TYR A 672 -18.24 -12.66 17.60
C TYR A 672 -18.37 -11.15 17.85
N GLU A 673 -18.74 -10.76 19.06
CA GLU A 673 -18.95 -9.35 19.41
C GLU A 673 -18.21 -9.00 20.70
N ASP A 674 -17.81 -7.73 20.82
CA ASP A 674 -17.24 -7.21 22.06
C ASP A 674 -18.18 -7.51 23.25
N GLY A 675 -17.61 -7.96 24.35
CA GLY A 675 -18.35 -8.19 25.59
C GLY A 675 -18.88 -6.88 26.17
N LYS A 676 -19.90 -6.98 27.03
CA LYS A 676 -20.57 -5.81 27.64
C LYS A 676 -19.60 -4.82 28.31
N ASN A 677 -18.52 -5.33 28.90
CA ASN A 677 -17.48 -4.56 29.60
C ASN A 677 -16.14 -4.56 28.85
N ALA A 678 -16.13 -4.83 27.54
CA ALA A 678 -14.93 -4.78 26.74
C ALA A 678 -14.40 -3.34 26.65
N ASP A 679 -13.08 -3.20 26.76
CA ASP A 679 -12.33 -1.97 26.54
C ASP A 679 -10.88 -2.37 26.22
N TYR A 680 -10.27 -1.74 25.23
CA TYR A 680 -8.93 -2.11 24.79
C TYR A 680 -7.83 -1.88 25.85
N ILE A 681 -8.07 -1.03 26.85
CA ILE A 681 -7.16 -0.78 27.97
C ILE A 681 -7.45 -1.76 29.10
N ASP A 682 -8.68 -1.77 29.61
CA ASP A 682 -8.99 -2.39 30.90
C ASP A 682 -9.40 -3.86 30.78
N ASN A 683 -10.02 -4.25 29.66
CA ASN A 683 -10.60 -5.58 29.51
C ASN A 683 -10.66 -6.01 28.01
N PRO A 684 -9.50 -6.10 27.33
CA PRO A 684 -9.44 -6.26 25.88
C PRO A 684 -9.91 -7.63 25.40
N GLN A 685 -9.90 -8.65 26.27
CA GLN A 685 -10.25 -10.03 25.96
C GLN A 685 -11.71 -10.38 26.30
N SER A 686 -12.56 -9.40 26.60
CA SER A 686 -13.99 -9.65 26.85
C SER A 686 -14.77 -9.72 25.54
N TYR A 687 -15.36 -10.88 25.26
CA TYR A 687 -16.14 -11.14 24.05
C TYR A 687 -17.36 -12.03 24.34
N ASN A 688 -18.30 -12.06 23.39
CA ASN A 688 -19.44 -12.97 23.37
C ASN A 688 -19.52 -13.66 22.00
N ILE A 689 -19.84 -14.96 22.00
CA ILE A 689 -20.00 -15.76 20.77
C ILE A 689 -21.34 -16.47 20.80
N TYR A 690 -22.12 -16.32 19.74
CA TYR A 690 -23.39 -17.02 19.58
C TYR A 690 -23.73 -17.26 18.11
N LYS A 691 -24.64 -18.21 17.89
CA LYS A 691 -25.16 -18.53 16.56
C LYS A 691 -26.57 -18.02 16.36
N LYS A 692 -26.90 -17.63 15.14
CA LYS A 692 -28.25 -17.18 14.77
C LYS A 692 -28.57 -17.54 13.33
N GLU A 693 -29.77 -18.05 13.08
CA GLU A 693 -30.29 -18.16 11.71
C GLU A 693 -30.66 -16.77 11.18
N ILE A 694 -30.14 -16.41 10.01
CA ILE A 694 -30.41 -15.13 9.35
C ILE A 694 -30.80 -15.31 7.88
N THR A 695 -31.41 -14.28 7.32
CA THR A 695 -31.75 -14.18 5.89
C THR A 695 -31.37 -12.78 5.40
N GLY A 696 -31.54 -12.51 4.10
CA GLY A 696 -31.38 -11.16 3.54
C GLY A 696 -32.33 -10.09 4.11
N LYS A 697 -33.27 -10.45 5.00
CA LYS A 697 -34.15 -9.50 5.70
C LYS A 697 -33.71 -9.22 7.15
N SER A 698 -32.73 -9.96 7.65
CA SER A 698 -32.27 -9.83 9.03
C SER A 698 -31.54 -8.51 9.24
N LYS A 699 -31.63 -7.97 10.46
CA LYS A 699 -30.86 -6.82 10.95
C LYS A 699 -30.34 -7.14 12.35
N ILE A 700 -29.08 -6.86 12.63
CA ILE A 700 -28.48 -7.09 13.95
C ILE A 700 -27.68 -5.85 14.34
N ASN A 701 -27.95 -5.32 15.53
CA ASN A 701 -27.23 -4.18 16.09
C ASN A 701 -26.04 -4.66 16.91
N PHE A 702 -24.87 -4.09 16.66
CA PHE A 702 -23.62 -4.37 17.34
C PHE A 702 -23.17 -3.16 18.13
N LYS A 703 -22.67 -3.40 19.34
CA LYS A 703 -22.05 -2.38 20.19
C LYS A 703 -20.55 -2.60 20.17
N MET A 704 -19.83 -1.74 19.47
CA MET A 704 -18.37 -1.77 19.41
C MET A 704 -17.81 -1.00 20.61
N ALA A 705 -16.93 -1.66 21.36
CA ALA A 705 -16.18 -1.02 22.43
C ALA A 705 -15.18 0.01 21.88
N ARG A 706 -14.50 0.73 22.76
CA ARG A 706 -13.37 1.58 22.34
C ARG A 706 -12.26 0.70 21.77
N SER A 707 -11.73 1.08 20.61
CA SER A 707 -10.87 0.26 19.76
C SER A 707 -11.41 -1.17 19.60
N GLY A 708 -12.73 -1.24 19.43
CA GLY A 708 -13.53 -2.46 19.43
C GLY A 708 -14.01 -2.89 18.05
N GLY A 709 -14.86 -3.91 18.02
CA GLY A 709 -15.43 -4.43 16.78
C GLY A 709 -16.40 -5.60 16.94
N PHE A 710 -16.74 -6.18 15.78
CA PHE A 710 -17.48 -7.43 15.66
C PHE A 710 -17.02 -8.19 14.42
N ALA A 711 -17.12 -9.51 14.45
CA ALA A 711 -16.83 -10.40 13.33
C ALA A 711 -17.94 -11.44 13.18
N ILE A 712 -18.27 -11.82 11.94
CA ILE A 712 -19.37 -12.75 11.65
C ILE A 712 -18.92 -13.72 10.55
N SER A 713 -19.05 -15.01 10.80
CA SER A 713 -19.02 -16.04 9.75
C SER A 713 -20.45 -16.43 9.39
N ILE A 714 -20.81 -16.37 8.11
CA ILE A 714 -22.16 -16.59 7.60
C ILE A 714 -22.10 -17.73 6.58
N LYS A 715 -22.66 -18.89 6.92
CA LYS A 715 -22.63 -20.09 6.08
C LYS A 715 -24.07 -20.46 5.67
N PRO A 716 -24.33 -20.87 4.42
CA PRO A 716 -25.67 -21.29 4.02
C PRO A 716 -26.10 -22.50 4.87
N VAL A 717 -27.37 -22.52 5.28
CA VAL A 717 -27.95 -23.71 5.92
C VAL A 717 -28.13 -24.76 4.82
N LYS A 718 -27.58 -25.96 5.05
CA LYS A 718 -27.69 -27.09 4.11
C LYS A 718 -29.08 -27.71 4.10
#